data_AF-A0A5N7DU28-F1
#
_entry.id   AF-A0A5N7DU28-F1
#
_cell.length_a   1.000
_cell.length_b   1.000
_cell.length_c   1.000
_cell.angle_alpha   90.00
_cell.angle_beta   90.00
_cell.angle_gamma   90.00
#
_symmetry.space_group_name_H-M   'P 1'
#
loop_
_entity.id
_entity.type
_entity.pdbx_description
1 polymer ?
#
loop_
_entity_poly.entity_id
_entity_poly.type
_entity_poly.pdbx_seq_one_letter_code
_entity_poly.pdbx_strand_id
1 'polypeptide(L)'
;MTNRDPEFRHQLGKFRLDSSFSSHVSTPPPPIQHPETSPLSQPPSLTTPTSLQPQQTQSHTSHPHRSKRVSTACDFCRKRKKKCDFRYPNCSACTRAGVRCTIPPPGPQVASASVPRDQLENLQNRVRWLEDVLRRKTGLSVADRPTGSALDGEGDLDWWYQVPTVLMGRDGSRSTTSATVSASSPADSPAVGAELPNVGEIFRDQLENRRPSVARPVASAPRVLRLASLEDAERVASQYFDGIGYQYPFLHRHEFFTQLRRIYTGDVPSTDVLYTYHITIAIAMLISNAEGTQANEYYRASQETLSLSLQNEDLSAVRALLSLALWTMFSTNGPSVWHVLGSALRLATSLGLHKARNSGSVVEDEMAKRAFWSLYNLDRLVASTLARPLGIADEDISVHLPREFNDDWSEAPGASAMTIPVQVVRLRRIFSRIYRYLYNNHPPPPPTEVSLTLLHFRQELDDWRRNAPVYPPALLYSTSYYDYLYATTLLLMHRPSPRNPTPDATSIVSCGDASIQVIRSYWDSYSVGKLKWIWLTLSQIYFAGITILWCLNQNFLSVRDGHPAAWQPNDQMMRRAIQAVVVVLEEFGKRRPGVERLAESFRHHSTVIFSHLAYQQEQIHSQPPSQSPLQPQLQQQNVLVAPPVPMAATLDDVLLVDGSGNVPLIDAQLADELFYSKDPQTLEILPDTLLIISATGQIQSLHPSTNPPDIPVLLTQANHNPDTTPVTTLAATEFLIPGFIDTHTHAPQWSQRGLGRGIPLLTWLEQITFAHEAKLADPVYAKQLYRAAVQGSLKQGITTACYYGSRHKDASVILAETCLAIGQRALIGKCNMNRHAPDWYVDASVDSSVADTVDFIARVKELDDATGLVTPVITPRFAITCDEHLLRELGALVKQNPGIPVQTHFNESHGEVNFTRDLFPQFKNETELYDSYGLLTNRTILAHAIYPQPEELPRLKELDCGVAHCPIPNTTMDEFMIAPVREYLSRGIKVGLGTDCGGGYSSSMLDVMRAAFMVSVAKQTETGGRDAPLSIAESFYLATLGGARVAGLEDRVGRFAPGLEFDACLVRTGIAEGVMAPVEEADGLEGGFEKFLMTGDDRNIVRVWVQGREVKVAV
;
A
#
# COMPACT_ATOMS: atom_id res chain seq x y z
N MET A 1 30.13 22.48 -3.59
CA MET A 1 31.53 22.04 -3.81
C MET A 1 31.82 22.03 -5.32
N THR A 2 33.09 21.97 -5.74
CA THR A 2 33.53 22.50 -7.05
C THR A 2 33.97 21.46 -8.08
N ASN A 3 33.13 21.22 -9.09
CA ASN A 3 33.44 21.20 -10.54
C ASN A 3 34.92 20.99 -10.97
N ARG A 4 35.54 19.84 -10.64
CA ARG A 4 36.83 19.38 -11.21
C ARG A 4 36.93 17.85 -11.27
N ASP A 5 36.35 17.29 -12.33
CA ASP A 5 36.76 15.98 -12.86
C ASP A 5 36.70 16.03 -14.41
N PRO A 6 37.84 15.85 -15.12
CA PRO A 6 37.87 15.74 -16.58
C PRO A 6 37.36 14.40 -17.14
N GLU A 7 37.53 13.28 -16.45
CA GLU A 7 37.16 11.95 -16.96
C GLU A 7 35.64 11.78 -17.05
N PHE A 8 34.90 12.30 -16.06
CA PHE A 8 33.44 12.34 -16.07
C PHE A 8 32.89 13.03 -17.34
N ARG A 9 33.62 14.00 -17.90
CA ARG A 9 33.25 14.67 -19.16
C ARG A 9 33.44 13.81 -20.39
N HIS A 10 34.34 12.82 -20.38
CA HIS A 10 34.58 11.95 -21.54
C HIS A 10 33.47 10.90 -21.70
N GLN A 11 32.86 10.44 -20.60
CA GLN A 11 31.75 9.47 -20.64
C GLN A 11 30.45 10.05 -21.21
N LEU A 12 30.23 11.37 -21.11
CA LEU A 12 29.07 12.07 -21.67
C LEU A 12 29.01 12.06 -23.22
N GLY A 13 30.10 11.69 -23.91
CA GLY A 13 30.19 11.77 -25.38
C GLY A 13 29.36 10.76 -26.17
N LYS A 14 28.81 9.70 -25.55
CA LYS A 14 28.22 8.54 -26.24
C LYS A 14 26.68 8.48 -26.23
N PHE A 15 26.00 9.63 -26.08
CA PHE A 15 24.52 9.72 -26.02
C PHE A 15 23.88 10.65 -27.07
N ARG A 16 24.57 10.92 -28.19
CA ARG A 16 23.94 11.52 -29.38
C ARG A 16 23.78 10.47 -30.48
N LEU A 17 22.59 10.43 -31.06
CA LEU A 17 22.30 9.79 -32.35
C LEU A 17 21.48 10.78 -33.19
N ASP A 18 21.67 10.68 -34.50
CA ASP A 18 21.31 11.74 -35.43
C ASP A 18 19.82 11.79 -35.80
N SER A 19 19.37 12.97 -36.22
CA SER A 19 18.01 13.22 -36.69
C SER A 19 17.81 12.68 -38.11
N SER A 20 17.34 11.44 -38.24
CA SER A 20 16.94 10.87 -39.53
C SER A 20 15.74 9.93 -39.45
N PHE A 21 14.54 10.46 -39.71
CA PHE A 21 13.43 9.66 -40.23
C PHE A 21 12.85 10.37 -41.46
N SER A 22 12.89 9.67 -42.60
CA SER A 22 12.46 10.19 -43.90
C SER A 22 10.93 10.22 -44.00
N SER A 23 10.41 11.20 -44.74
CA SER A 23 9.01 11.24 -45.13
C SER A 23 8.69 10.14 -46.14
N HIS A 24 7.62 9.39 -45.90
CA HIS A 24 6.91 8.65 -46.94
C HIS A 24 5.43 9.03 -46.94
N VAL A 25 5.01 9.66 -48.02
CA VAL A 25 3.63 10.03 -48.31
C VAL A 25 2.94 8.86 -49.01
N SER A 26 1.70 8.57 -48.64
CA SER A 26 0.79 7.69 -49.39
C SER A 26 -0.59 8.33 -49.47
N THR A 27 -1.20 8.31 -50.66
CA THR A 27 -2.45 9.04 -50.96
C THR A 27 -3.71 8.18 -50.78
N PRO A 28 -4.87 8.78 -50.47
CA PRO A 28 -6.10 8.05 -50.19
C PRO A 28 -6.96 7.76 -51.46
N PRO A 29 -7.74 6.66 -51.48
CA PRO A 29 -8.84 6.45 -52.42
C PRO A 29 -10.12 7.23 -52.02
N PRO A 30 -11.11 7.42 -52.93
CA PRO A 30 -12.18 8.41 -52.78
C PRO A 30 -13.44 7.91 -52.03
N PRO A 31 -14.32 8.83 -51.56
CA PRO A 31 -15.53 8.50 -50.80
C PRO A 31 -16.74 8.13 -51.67
N ILE A 32 -17.70 7.41 -51.08
CA ILE A 32 -19.03 7.14 -51.64
C ILE A 32 -20.11 7.70 -50.68
N GLN A 33 -21.19 8.22 -51.25
CA GLN A 33 -22.20 9.03 -50.57
C GLN A 33 -23.38 8.20 -50.02
N HIS A 34 -23.99 8.67 -48.93
CA HIS A 34 -25.34 8.28 -48.52
C HIS A 34 -26.36 9.36 -48.94
N PRO A 35 -27.51 8.97 -49.53
CA PRO A 35 -28.72 9.79 -49.55
C PRO A 35 -29.75 9.31 -48.51
N GLU A 36 -30.71 10.19 -48.20
CA GLU A 36 -31.58 10.15 -47.02
C GLU A 36 -32.96 9.47 -47.23
N THR A 37 -33.80 9.56 -46.18
CA THR A 37 -35.29 9.54 -46.15
C THR A 37 -36.03 8.26 -45.72
N SER A 38 -37.19 8.51 -45.10
CA SER A 38 -38.16 7.59 -44.47
C SER A 38 -39.49 7.62 -45.30
N PRO A 39 -40.73 7.20 -44.86
CA PRO A 39 -41.21 6.74 -43.54
C PRO A 39 -42.34 5.66 -43.48
N LEU A 40 -42.73 5.29 -42.24
CA LEU A 40 -44.10 4.93 -41.75
C LEU A 40 -44.88 3.69 -42.27
N SER A 41 -45.37 2.84 -41.33
CA SER A 41 -46.79 2.38 -41.13
C SER A 41 -46.94 0.98 -40.49
N GLN A 42 -48.09 0.73 -39.82
CA GLN A 42 -48.60 -0.55 -39.23
C GLN A 42 -50.07 -0.75 -39.73
N PRO A 43 -50.96 -1.64 -39.19
CA PRO A 43 -50.88 -2.83 -38.31
C PRO A 43 -51.46 -4.07 -39.09
N PRO A 44 -52.26 -5.07 -38.59
CA PRO A 44 -52.62 -5.59 -37.26
C PRO A 44 -52.15 -7.08 -37.10
N SER A 45 -52.81 -8.15 -36.58
CA SER A 45 -54.16 -8.44 -36.02
C SER A 45 -54.23 -9.74 -35.17
N LEU A 46 -55.01 -9.72 -34.07
CA LEU A 46 -56.13 -10.61 -33.64
C LEU A 46 -56.00 -12.17 -33.76
N THR A 47 -56.44 -13.06 -32.84
CA THR A 47 -57.23 -12.97 -31.57
C THR A 47 -57.27 -14.30 -30.74
N THR A 48 -57.09 -14.24 -29.39
CA THR A 48 -57.84 -14.90 -28.25
C THR A 48 -58.39 -16.36 -28.28
N PRO A 49 -58.84 -17.00 -27.14
CA PRO A 49 -58.39 -17.01 -25.71
C PRO A 49 -58.57 -18.41 -25.00
N THR A 50 -58.77 -18.43 -23.65
CA THR A 50 -59.40 -19.48 -22.77
C THR A 50 -58.46 -20.49 -22.05
N SER A 51 -58.92 -21.22 -21.01
CA SER A 51 -58.92 -20.88 -19.57
C SER A 51 -58.95 -22.16 -18.68
N LEU A 52 -58.77 -22.08 -17.34
CA LEU A 52 -59.46 -22.85 -16.26
C LEU A 52 -58.82 -22.71 -14.83
N GLN A 53 -59.53 -23.22 -13.80
CA GLN A 53 -59.31 -23.16 -12.34
C GLN A 53 -60.29 -24.17 -11.64
N PRO A 54 -60.41 -24.31 -10.30
CA PRO A 54 -59.46 -24.30 -9.15
C PRO A 54 -59.69 -25.49 -8.15
N GLN A 55 -58.97 -25.59 -7.01
CA GLN A 55 -59.53 -25.96 -5.67
C GLN A 55 -58.52 -25.83 -4.49
N GLN A 56 -58.89 -26.23 -3.25
CA GLN A 56 -58.75 -25.35 -2.07
C GLN A 56 -58.79 -26.06 -0.67
N THR A 57 -57.90 -25.68 0.27
CA THR A 57 -58.02 -25.76 1.77
C THR A 57 -56.87 -24.95 2.39
N GLN A 58 -57.02 -23.84 3.14
CA GLN A 58 -57.63 -23.57 4.46
C GLN A 58 -56.71 -23.78 5.70
N SER A 59 -56.30 -22.68 6.35
CA SER A 59 -56.28 -22.56 7.83
C SER A 59 -56.19 -21.09 8.31
N HIS A 60 -57.05 -20.75 9.29
CA HIS A 60 -57.08 -19.62 10.25
C HIS A 60 -56.76 -18.15 9.89
N THR A 61 -57.23 -17.25 10.76
CA THR A 61 -57.43 -15.82 10.51
C THR A 61 -57.01 -14.94 11.69
N SER A 62 -56.46 -13.75 11.41
CA SER A 62 -56.36 -12.63 12.35
C SER A 62 -56.86 -11.33 11.72
N HIS A 63 -57.28 -10.36 12.54
CA HIS A 63 -58.00 -9.17 12.04
C HIS A 63 -57.09 -8.21 11.24
N PRO A 64 -57.62 -7.56 10.17
CA PRO A 64 -56.81 -6.72 9.30
C PRO A 64 -56.45 -5.38 9.94
N HIS A 65 -55.16 -5.14 10.17
CA HIS A 65 -54.63 -3.80 10.40
C HIS A 65 -55.06 -2.86 9.26
N ARG A 66 -55.45 -1.62 9.60
CA ARG A 66 -55.71 -0.57 8.61
C ARG A 66 -54.46 -0.32 7.76
N SER A 67 -54.49 -0.75 6.51
CA SER A 67 -53.40 -0.51 5.55
C SER A 67 -53.12 1.00 5.39
N LYS A 68 -51.85 1.40 5.56
CA LYS A 68 -51.35 2.75 5.24
C LYS A 68 -51.64 3.04 3.76
N ARG A 69 -52.66 3.85 3.46
CA ARG A 69 -53.07 4.17 2.07
C ARG A 69 -52.04 5.05 1.36
N VAL A 70 -51.07 4.43 0.69
CA VAL A 70 -50.15 5.10 -0.23
C VAL A 70 -50.88 5.35 -1.56
N SER A 71 -51.23 6.60 -1.85
CA SER A 71 -52.03 6.99 -3.03
C SER A 71 -51.29 6.93 -4.37
N THR A 72 -49.95 6.91 -4.36
CA THR A 72 -49.14 6.91 -5.58
C THR A 72 -49.01 5.50 -6.18
N ALA A 73 -49.21 5.37 -7.49
CA ALA A 73 -48.99 4.11 -8.20
C ALA A 73 -47.49 3.79 -8.33
N CYS A 74 -47.10 2.52 -8.23
CA CYS A 74 -45.70 2.11 -8.39
C CYS A 74 -45.22 2.19 -9.84
N ASP A 75 -43.91 2.33 -10.04
CA ASP A 75 -43.30 2.52 -11.36
C ASP A 75 -43.59 1.37 -12.32
N PHE A 76 -43.62 0.13 -11.83
CA PHE A 76 -43.96 -1.04 -12.62
C PHE A 76 -45.40 -0.98 -13.16
N CYS A 77 -46.37 -0.64 -12.31
CA CYS A 77 -47.77 -0.46 -12.72
C CYS A 77 -47.93 0.72 -13.69
N ARG A 78 -47.25 1.84 -13.42
CA ARG A 78 -47.25 3.04 -14.27
C ARG A 78 -46.68 2.74 -15.66
N LYS A 79 -45.48 2.16 -15.75
CA LYS A 79 -44.82 1.79 -17.02
C LYS A 79 -45.64 0.80 -17.83
N ARG A 80 -46.28 -0.18 -17.19
CA ARG A 80 -47.15 -1.19 -17.86
C ARG A 80 -48.62 -0.77 -17.99
N LYS A 81 -48.99 0.48 -17.66
CA LYS A 81 -50.37 1.02 -17.69
C LYS A 81 -51.41 0.12 -16.98
N LYS A 82 -51.02 -0.60 -15.93
CA LYS A 82 -51.90 -1.48 -15.14
C LYS A 82 -52.34 -0.80 -13.84
N LYS A 83 -53.58 -1.08 -13.40
CA LYS A 83 -54.13 -0.52 -12.15
C LYS A 83 -53.36 -1.08 -10.95
N CYS A 84 -52.67 -0.19 -10.22
CA CYS A 84 -52.09 -0.50 -8.91
C CYS A 84 -53.22 -0.74 -7.89
N ASP A 85 -53.09 -1.74 -7.03
CA ASP A 85 -53.99 -1.96 -5.88
C ASP A 85 -53.44 -1.36 -4.57
N PHE A 86 -52.31 -0.65 -4.67
CA PHE A 86 -51.66 0.15 -3.62
C PHE A 86 -51.24 -0.60 -2.35
N ARG A 87 -51.34 -1.94 -2.33
CA ARG A 87 -50.87 -2.77 -1.21
C ARG A 87 -49.39 -2.52 -0.90
N TYR A 88 -49.06 -2.77 0.36
CA TYR A 88 -47.79 -2.49 0.99
C TYR A 88 -47.27 -3.77 1.66
N PRO A 89 -45.95 -4.08 1.64
CA PRO A 89 -44.89 -3.31 0.97
C PRO A 89 -44.93 -3.42 -0.56
N ASN A 90 -45.48 -4.52 -1.11
CA ASN A 90 -45.63 -4.73 -2.55
C ASN A 90 -47.09 -4.73 -2.99
N CYS A 91 -47.39 -4.12 -4.15
CA CYS A 91 -48.71 -4.19 -4.77
C CYS A 91 -48.93 -5.57 -5.43
N SER A 92 -50.16 -6.08 -5.49
CA SER A 92 -50.43 -7.45 -5.99
C SER A 92 -50.05 -7.66 -7.46
N ALA A 93 -49.86 -6.57 -8.23
CA ALA A 93 -49.35 -6.65 -9.60
C ALA A 93 -47.81 -6.79 -9.65
N CYS A 94 -47.08 -6.22 -8.69
CA CYS A 94 -45.64 -6.42 -8.52
C CYS A 94 -45.34 -7.83 -7.98
N THR A 95 -46.04 -8.26 -6.93
CA THR A 95 -45.84 -9.57 -6.29
C THR A 95 -46.03 -10.72 -7.28
N ARG A 96 -47.10 -10.70 -8.08
CA ARG A 96 -47.37 -11.72 -9.13
C ARG A 96 -46.43 -11.64 -10.35
N ALA A 97 -45.54 -10.66 -10.41
CA ALA A 97 -44.58 -10.49 -11.48
C ALA A 97 -43.12 -10.66 -11.01
N GLY A 98 -42.89 -11.03 -9.73
CA GLY A 98 -41.54 -11.23 -9.18
C GLY A 98 -40.69 -9.96 -9.07
N VAL A 99 -41.29 -8.77 -9.15
CA VAL A 99 -40.56 -7.49 -9.18
C VAL A 99 -40.82 -6.65 -7.93
N ARG A 100 -39.79 -5.93 -7.45
CA ARG A 100 -39.91 -5.03 -6.29
C ARG A 100 -40.80 -3.83 -6.61
N CYS A 101 -41.68 -3.46 -5.67
CA CYS A 101 -42.60 -2.33 -5.80
C CYS A 101 -41.88 -1.01 -5.48
N THR A 102 -41.44 -0.29 -6.52
CA THR A 102 -40.76 1.00 -6.39
C THR A 102 -41.67 2.19 -6.73
N ILE A 103 -41.33 3.37 -6.22
CA ILE A 103 -41.98 4.65 -6.47
C ILE A 103 -40.92 5.68 -6.92
N PRO A 104 -41.28 6.72 -7.69
CA PRO A 104 -40.37 7.82 -7.97
C PRO A 104 -40.01 8.56 -6.66
N PRO A 105 -38.77 9.10 -6.54
CA PRO A 105 -38.37 9.89 -5.38
C PRO A 105 -39.21 11.19 -5.26
N PRO A 106 -39.52 11.65 -4.04
CA PRO A 106 -40.24 12.90 -3.83
C PRO A 106 -39.29 14.11 -3.87
N GLY A 107 -39.18 14.77 -5.02
CA GLY A 107 -38.47 16.04 -5.15
C GLY A 107 -38.06 16.35 -6.60
N PRO A 108 -37.67 17.60 -6.94
CA PRO A 108 -37.45 17.98 -8.34
C PRO A 108 -36.13 17.52 -8.98
N GLN A 109 -35.06 17.26 -8.21
CA GLN A 109 -33.69 17.35 -8.76
C GLN A 109 -32.65 16.30 -8.29
N VAL A 110 -32.98 15.31 -7.43
CA VAL A 110 -31.97 14.34 -6.94
C VAL A 110 -32.44 12.88 -7.06
N ALA A 111 -31.50 12.02 -7.45
CA ALA A 111 -31.62 10.57 -7.73
C ALA A 111 -32.43 10.18 -8.97
N SER A 112 -31.75 9.54 -9.93
CA SER A 112 -32.34 8.90 -11.12
C SER A 112 -32.94 7.50 -10.86
N ALA A 113 -32.87 7.01 -9.62
CA ALA A 113 -33.28 5.67 -9.24
C ALA A 113 -34.64 5.65 -8.52
N SER A 114 -35.53 4.73 -8.93
CA SER A 114 -36.82 4.51 -8.25
C SER A 114 -36.62 3.91 -6.85
N VAL A 115 -37.21 4.55 -5.84
CA VAL A 115 -37.11 4.20 -4.43
C VAL A 115 -38.00 3.00 -4.08
N PRO A 116 -37.52 1.99 -3.33
CA PRO A 116 -38.38 0.94 -2.77
C PRO A 116 -39.47 1.47 -1.85
N ARG A 117 -40.72 1.01 -2.03
CA ARG A 117 -41.88 1.46 -1.22
C ARG A 117 -41.70 1.23 0.28
N ASP A 118 -40.89 0.25 0.66
CA ASP A 118 -40.55 -0.13 2.04
C ASP A 118 -39.41 0.71 2.68
N GLN A 119 -38.71 1.56 1.93
CA GLN A 119 -37.49 2.23 2.42
C GLN A 119 -37.73 3.09 3.67
N LEU A 120 -38.82 3.85 3.74
CA LEU A 120 -39.09 4.74 4.89
C LEU A 120 -39.28 3.95 6.19
N GLU A 121 -39.96 2.79 6.13
CA GLU A 121 -40.19 1.97 7.31
C GLU A 121 -38.93 1.20 7.72
N ASN A 122 -38.13 0.74 6.76
CA ASN A 122 -36.80 0.19 7.02
C ASN A 122 -35.88 1.22 7.70
N LEU A 123 -35.90 2.48 7.25
CA LEU A 123 -35.16 3.57 7.88
C LEU A 123 -35.69 3.88 9.29
N GLN A 124 -37.02 3.97 9.48
CA GLN A 124 -37.62 4.17 10.80
C GLN A 124 -37.35 3.01 11.78
N ASN A 125 -37.24 1.78 11.29
CA ASN A 125 -36.83 0.62 12.09
C ASN A 125 -35.32 0.67 12.41
N ARG A 126 -34.47 1.07 11.44
CA ARG A 126 -33.02 1.25 11.63
C ARG A 126 -32.72 2.35 12.65
N VAL A 127 -33.45 3.47 12.61
CA VAL A 127 -33.34 4.57 13.59
C VAL A 127 -33.76 4.10 14.97
N ARG A 128 -34.93 3.46 15.13
CA ARG A 128 -35.36 2.90 16.44
C ARG A 128 -34.39 1.86 17.02
N TRP A 129 -33.73 1.08 16.16
CA TRP A 129 -32.67 0.17 16.59
C TRP A 129 -31.40 0.91 17.03
N LEU A 130 -30.98 1.96 16.32
CA LEU A 130 -29.85 2.81 16.73
C LEU A 130 -30.13 3.56 18.03
N GLU A 131 -31.35 4.07 18.23
CA GLU A 131 -31.80 4.72 19.48
C GLU A 131 -31.76 3.76 20.68
N ASP A 132 -32.20 2.51 20.49
CA ASP A 132 -32.13 1.46 21.51
C ASP A 132 -30.67 1.04 21.79
N VAL A 133 -29.82 0.90 20.77
CA VAL A 133 -28.38 0.64 20.94
C VAL A 133 -27.68 1.78 21.71
N LEU A 134 -27.98 3.03 21.38
CA LEU A 134 -27.48 4.21 22.11
C LEU A 134 -27.91 4.19 23.57
N ARG A 135 -29.21 4.02 23.82
CA ARG A 135 -29.79 3.95 25.17
C ARG A 135 -29.17 2.82 26.01
N ARG A 136 -28.95 1.65 25.42
CA ARG A 136 -28.30 0.50 26.11
C ARG A 136 -26.82 0.74 26.39
N LYS A 137 -26.06 1.38 25.49
CA LYS A 137 -24.61 1.59 25.65
C LYS A 137 -24.23 2.85 26.43
N THR A 138 -25.09 3.86 26.49
CA THR A 138 -24.77 5.17 27.09
C THR A 138 -25.76 5.65 28.15
N GLY A 139 -26.90 4.95 28.34
CA GLY A 139 -27.98 5.38 29.23
C GLY A 139 -28.85 6.52 28.69
N LEU A 140 -28.46 7.17 27.59
CA LEU A 140 -29.14 8.36 27.05
C LEU A 140 -30.45 8.01 26.33
N SER A 141 -31.57 8.62 26.75
CA SER A 141 -32.81 8.64 25.97
C SER A 141 -32.77 9.77 24.96
N VAL A 142 -32.88 9.44 23.66
CA VAL A 142 -33.00 10.43 22.57
C VAL A 142 -34.48 10.81 22.33
N ALA A 143 -35.43 10.06 22.88
CA ALA A 143 -36.85 10.13 22.55
C ALA A 143 -37.56 11.43 22.99
N ASP A 144 -36.99 12.15 23.94
CA ASP A 144 -37.66 13.23 24.68
C ASP A 144 -37.29 14.66 24.19
N ARG A 145 -36.58 14.79 23.06
CA ARG A 145 -36.22 16.10 22.46
C ARG A 145 -37.00 16.35 21.15
N PRO A 146 -37.71 17.48 21.01
CA PRO A 146 -38.45 17.79 19.79
C PRO A 146 -37.51 18.11 18.62
N THR A 147 -37.78 17.51 17.46
CA THR A 147 -37.05 17.80 16.22
C THR A 147 -37.40 19.18 15.66
N GLY A 148 -36.54 20.18 15.92
CA GLY A 148 -36.60 21.50 15.28
C GLY A 148 -36.50 22.72 16.20
N SER A 149 -36.28 22.56 17.51
CA SER A 149 -35.96 23.70 18.40
C SER A 149 -34.48 24.11 18.28
N ALA A 150 -34.21 25.42 18.29
CA ALA A 150 -32.85 25.96 18.24
C ALA A 150 -32.01 25.61 19.49
N LEU A 151 -30.69 25.52 19.32
CA LEU A 151 -29.72 25.25 20.39
C LEU A 151 -29.20 26.54 21.03
N ASP A 152 -30.11 27.34 21.59
CA ASP A 152 -29.73 28.50 22.41
C ASP A 152 -29.24 28.03 23.79
N GLY A 153 -27.93 27.82 23.93
CA GLY A 153 -27.32 27.34 25.18
C GLY A 153 -25.88 26.86 25.02
N GLU A 154 -24.98 27.76 24.59
CA GLU A 154 -23.50 27.61 24.52
C GLU A 154 -22.99 26.18 24.22
N GLY A 155 -23.51 25.58 23.15
CA GLY A 155 -22.99 24.34 22.58
C GLY A 155 -21.95 24.63 21.51
N ASP A 156 -20.76 24.03 21.64
CA ASP A 156 -19.64 24.20 20.71
C ASP A 156 -20.02 23.86 19.25
N LEU A 157 -19.74 24.80 18.34
CA LEU A 157 -20.07 24.72 16.92
C LEU A 157 -19.06 23.87 16.12
N ASP A 158 -17.87 23.58 16.64
CA ASP A 158 -16.82 22.85 15.92
C ASP A 158 -16.88 21.31 16.10
N TRP A 159 -17.98 20.74 16.62
CA TRP A 159 -18.13 19.27 16.82
C TRP A 159 -17.96 18.44 15.53
N TRP A 160 -18.17 19.03 14.36
CA TRP A 160 -17.95 18.39 13.06
C TRP A 160 -16.51 18.57 12.51
N TYR A 161 -15.70 19.43 13.12
CA TYR A 161 -14.31 19.70 12.72
C TYR A 161 -13.26 19.02 13.63
N GLN A 162 -13.62 18.59 14.84
CA GLN A 162 -12.69 17.97 15.80
C GLN A 162 -12.49 16.45 15.62
N VAL A 163 -12.08 16.02 14.42
CA VAL A 163 -11.43 14.71 14.19
C VAL A 163 -10.26 14.93 13.22
N PRO A 164 -8.99 14.63 13.59
CA PRO A 164 -8.56 13.67 14.61
C PRO A 164 -7.61 14.22 15.70
N THR A 165 -8.01 14.19 16.97
CA THR A 165 -7.13 14.43 18.13
C THR A 165 -7.41 13.46 19.29
N VAL A 166 -7.59 12.17 18.99
CA VAL A 166 -7.90 11.10 19.96
C VAL A 166 -6.86 9.95 19.90
N LEU A 167 -5.67 10.24 19.36
CA LEU A 167 -4.48 9.39 19.46
C LEU A 167 -3.35 10.30 19.96
N MET A 168 -2.66 9.88 21.03
CA MET A 168 -1.91 10.74 21.97
C MET A 168 -2.83 11.72 22.74
N GLY A 169 -3.33 11.42 23.94
CA GLY A 169 -3.12 10.27 24.83
C GLY A 169 -2.34 10.63 26.10
N ARG A 170 -2.86 10.28 27.29
CA ARG A 170 -2.11 10.35 28.55
C ARG A 170 -2.72 9.48 29.65
N ASP A 171 -1.93 8.56 30.20
CA ASP A 171 -2.20 7.87 31.45
C ASP A 171 -1.97 8.76 32.68
N GLY A 172 -2.38 8.26 33.85
CA GLY A 172 -1.77 8.63 35.12
C GLY A 172 -2.70 9.35 36.09
N SER A 173 -3.37 8.58 36.94
CA SER A 173 -3.94 9.11 38.19
C SER A 173 -2.82 9.56 39.13
N ARG A 174 -2.83 10.84 39.53
CA ARG A 174 -2.47 11.20 40.90
C ARG A 174 -3.10 12.51 41.35
N SER A 175 -3.69 12.47 42.54
CA SER A 175 -4.30 13.61 43.22
C SER A 175 -3.26 14.41 44.01
N THR A 176 -3.34 15.74 43.92
CA THR A 176 -2.96 16.67 45.00
C THR A 176 -3.93 17.85 45.00
N THR A 177 -4.24 18.35 46.20
CA THR A 177 -5.32 19.32 46.43
C THR A 177 -4.89 20.77 46.38
N SER A 178 -5.83 21.63 45.95
CA SER A 178 -5.86 23.09 46.03
C SER A 178 -5.09 23.75 47.19
N ALA A 179 -4.33 24.80 46.86
CA ALA A 179 -4.21 26.01 47.68
C ALA A 179 -3.89 27.24 46.82
N THR A 180 -4.50 28.39 47.11
CA THR A 180 -4.33 29.67 46.40
C THR A 180 -3.29 30.57 47.05
N VAL A 181 -2.41 31.21 46.26
CA VAL A 181 -1.87 32.54 46.58
C VAL A 181 -1.56 33.33 45.30
N SER A 182 -1.51 34.66 45.42
CA SER A 182 -1.45 35.59 44.28
C SER A 182 -0.07 36.23 44.06
N ALA A 183 0.21 36.52 42.80
CA ALA A 183 1.03 37.63 42.30
C ALA A 183 2.44 37.87 42.87
N SER A 184 3.46 37.56 42.06
CA SER A 184 4.44 38.59 41.63
C SER A 184 5.31 38.06 40.47
N SER A 185 5.56 38.91 39.47
CA SER A 185 6.63 38.72 38.48
C SER A 185 7.87 39.51 38.94
N PRO A 186 9.08 39.17 38.47
CA PRO A 186 9.56 39.91 37.30
C PRO A 186 10.42 39.13 36.27
N ALA A 187 10.30 39.58 35.02
CA ALA A 187 11.34 39.71 33.99
C ALA A 187 11.95 38.48 33.24
N ASP A 188 12.02 38.69 31.93
CA ASP A 188 13.09 38.34 30.98
C ASP A 188 13.46 36.88 30.67
N SER A 189 12.71 36.26 29.74
CA SER A 189 13.16 36.17 28.32
C SER A 189 12.09 35.53 27.41
N PRO A 190 11.81 36.07 26.20
CA PRO A 190 10.76 35.54 25.33
C PRO A 190 11.26 34.52 24.28
N ALA A 191 10.74 33.29 24.34
CA ALA A 191 10.78 32.34 23.23
C ALA A 191 9.45 32.41 22.46
N VAL A 192 9.45 33.03 21.28
CA VAL A 192 8.23 33.20 20.47
C VAL A 192 7.93 31.91 19.69
N GLY A 193 6.93 31.16 20.16
CA GLY A 193 6.37 30.01 19.43
C GLY A 193 5.66 30.44 18.15
N ALA A 194 5.88 29.70 17.06
CA ALA A 194 5.36 30.06 15.74
C ALA A 194 4.05 29.30 15.41
N GLU A 195 2.94 29.71 16.03
CA GLU A 195 1.62 29.35 15.54
C GLU A 195 1.27 30.23 14.32
N LEU A 196 0.96 29.60 13.19
CA LEU A 196 0.45 30.28 12.00
C LEU A 196 -1.09 30.24 11.99
N PRO A 197 -1.77 31.34 11.61
CA PRO A 197 -3.22 31.41 11.67
C PRO A 197 -3.88 30.41 10.72
N ASN A 198 -4.95 29.77 11.20
CA ASN A 198 -5.74 28.83 10.43
C ASN A 198 -6.39 29.53 9.23
N VAL A 199 -6.01 29.15 8.01
CA VAL A 199 -6.59 29.69 6.77
C VAL A 199 -8.11 29.44 6.70
N GLY A 200 -8.61 28.40 7.38
CA GLY A 200 -10.04 28.18 7.56
C GLY A 200 -10.74 29.28 8.37
N GLU A 201 -10.14 29.74 9.47
CA GLU A 201 -10.68 30.82 10.31
C GLU A 201 -10.66 32.17 9.59
N ILE A 202 -9.57 32.48 8.86
CA ILE A 202 -9.41 33.73 8.10
C ILE A 202 -10.59 33.97 7.13
N PHE A 203 -11.09 32.91 6.48
CA PHE A 203 -12.26 32.98 5.59
C PHE A 203 -13.60 32.70 6.30
N ARG A 204 -13.60 32.09 7.50
CA ARG A 204 -14.82 31.85 8.30
C ARG A 204 -15.36 33.16 8.89
N ASP A 205 -14.48 34.00 9.46
CA ASP A 205 -14.88 35.24 10.15
C ASP A 205 -15.60 36.24 9.23
N GLN A 206 -15.20 36.35 7.96
CA GLN A 206 -15.78 37.31 7.02
C GLN A 206 -17.08 36.85 6.33
N LEU A 207 -17.34 35.55 6.21
CA LEU A 207 -18.48 35.05 5.44
C LEU A 207 -19.80 35.16 6.23
N GLU A 208 -19.74 35.00 7.56
CA GLU A 208 -20.92 35.04 8.44
C GLU A 208 -21.11 36.44 9.07
N ASN A 209 -20.03 37.15 9.41
CA ASN A 209 -20.11 38.50 9.99
C ASN A 209 -19.86 39.60 8.96
N ARG A 210 -20.94 40.11 8.33
CA ARG A 210 -20.92 41.38 7.57
C ARG A 210 -20.83 42.63 8.47
N ARG A 211 -19.79 42.69 9.29
CA ARG A 211 -19.32 43.89 10.01
C ARG A 211 -17.80 43.94 9.90
N PRO A 212 -17.18 45.11 9.69
CA PRO A 212 -15.73 45.19 9.65
C PRO A 212 -15.14 44.80 11.01
N SER A 213 -14.54 43.62 11.10
CA SER A 213 -13.73 43.19 12.23
C SER A 213 -12.55 44.17 12.34
N VAL A 214 -12.56 45.01 13.38
CA VAL A 214 -11.52 46.03 13.57
C VAL A 214 -10.23 45.32 13.92
N ALA A 215 -9.34 45.19 12.93
CA ALA A 215 -8.06 44.53 13.09
C ALA A 215 -7.31 45.11 14.30
N ARG A 216 -7.01 44.24 15.29
CA ARG A 216 -6.11 44.60 16.38
C ARG A 216 -4.78 45.05 15.77
N PRO A 217 -4.26 46.25 16.11
CA PRO A 217 -2.99 46.70 15.56
C PRO A 217 -1.86 45.72 15.92
N VAL A 218 -1.21 45.17 14.90
CA VAL A 218 0.11 44.55 15.09
C VAL A 218 1.04 45.69 15.52
N ALA A 219 1.61 45.60 16.71
CA ALA A 219 2.28 46.72 17.40
C ALA A 219 3.65 47.13 16.80
N SER A 220 4.00 46.60 15.64
CA SER A 220 5.23 46.87 14.89
C SER A 220 4.94 46.93 13.40
N ALA A 221 5.55 47.89 12.69
CA ALA A 221 5.51 47.90 11.23
C ALA A 221 6.15 46.63 10.64
N PRO A 222 5.62 46.06 9.53
CA PRO A 222 6.14 44.83 8.94
C PRO A 222 7.59 44.98 8.47
N ARG A 223 8.41 43.95 8.68
CA ARG A 223 9.87 44.02 8.55
C ARG A 223 10.32 43.96 7.09
N VAL A 224 10.79 45.09 6.57
CA VAL A 224 11.33 45.19 5.20
C VAL A 224 12.76 44.63 5.11
N LEU A 225 12.88 43.31 5.04
CA LEU A 225 14.14 42.64 4.68
C LEU A 225 14.64 43.09 3.30
N ARG A 226 15.97 43.18 3.13
CA ARG A 226 16.66 43.52 1.88
C ARG A 226 17.94 42.67 1.75
N LEU A 227 18.30 42.30 0.52
CA LEU A 227 19.60 41.71 0.19
C LEU A 227 20.67 42.81 0.11
N ALA A 228 21.95 42.39 0.17
CA ALA A 228 23.11 43.29 0.34
C ALA A 228 23.19 44.45 -0.67
N SER A 229 22.71 44.26 -1.90
CA SER A 229 22.61 45.30 -2.91
C SER A 229 21.30 45.22 -3.70
N LEU A 230 20.94 46.30 -4.39
CA LEU A 230 19.84 46.31 -5.36
C LEU A 230 20.14 45.34 -6.52
N GLU A 231 21.38 45.32 -7.01
CA GLU A 231 21.84 44.43 -8.09
C GLU A 231 21.67 42.95 -7.71
N ASP A 232 21.99 42.56 -6.48
CA ASP A 232 21.74 41.22 -5.97
C ASP A 232 20.25 40.88 -5.91
N ALA A 233 19.40 41.82 -5.51
CA ALA A 233 17.95 41.60 -5.48
C ALA A 233 17.35 41.49 -6.88
N GLU A 234 17.81 42.29 -7.86
CA GLU A 234 17.40 42.17 -9.25
C GLU A 234 17.90 40.87 -9.89
N ARG A 235 19.15 40.47 -9.59
CA ARG A 235 19.76 39.22 -10.04
C ARG A 235 19.03 38.00 -9.47
N VAL A 236 18.70 37.99 -8.18
CA VAL A 236 17.92 36.92 -7.53
C VAL A 236 16.49 36.91 -8.06
N ALA A 237 15.80 38.05 -8.14
CA ALA A 237 14.45 38.13 -8.70
C ALA A 237 14.38 37.60 -10.14
N SER A 238 15.39 37.86 -10.98
CA SER A 238 15.46 37.34 -12.34
C SER A 238 15.41 35.81 -12.40
N GLN A 239 16.03 35.12 -11.42
CA GLN A 239 16.00 33.65 -11.34
C GLN A 239 14.59 33.08 -11.11
N TYR A 240 13.68 33.84 -10.49
CA TYR A 240 12.26 33.48 -10.46
C TYR A 240 11.62 33.61 -11.85
N PHE A 241 11.72 34.78 -12.48
CA PHE A 241 11.02 35.07 -13.74
C PHE A 241 11.54 34.22 -14.90
N ASP A 242 12.86 34.14 -15.07
CA ASP A 242 13.50 33.34 -16.11
C ASP A 242 13.48 31.82 -15.82
N GLY A 243 13.02 31.43 -14.62
CA GLY A 243 12.93 30.06 -14.14
C GLY A 243 11.49 29.56 -14.07
N ILE A 244 10.81 29.81 -12.94
CA ILE A 244 9.45 29.30 -12.65
C ILE A 244 8.35 30.21 -13.20
N GLY A 245 8.62 31.52 -13.35
CA GLY A 245 7.69 32.52 -13.85
C GLY A 245 7.21 32.25 -15.27
N TYR A 246 8.07 31.74 -16.16
CA TYR A 246 7.64 31.27 -17.50
C TYR A 246 6.58 30.16 -17.43
N GLN A 247 6.61 29.27 -16.43
CA GLN A 247 5.62 28.20 -16.29
C GLN A 247 4.31 28.67 -15.63
N TYR A 248 4.37 29.73 -14.81
CA TYR A 248 3.26 30.28 -14.04
C TYR A 248 3.30 31.83 -14.03
N PRO A 249 2.92 32.50 -15.14
CA PRO A 249 3.17 33.93 -15.38
C PRO A 249 2.20 34.89 -14.65
N PHE A 250 1.80 34.59 -13.41
CA PHE A 250 0.81 35.36 -12.66
C PHE A 250 1.35 36.66 -12.04
N LEU A 251 2.68 36.78 -11.92
CA LEU A 251 3.37 38.04 -11.57
C LEU A 251 3.85 38.73 -12.85
N HIS A 252 3.69 40.06 -12.91
CA HIS A 252 4.12 40.86 -14.06
C HIS A 252 5.55 41.37 -13.81
N ARG A 253 6.48 41.05 -14.73
CA ARG A 253 7.92 41.29 -14.54
C ARG A 253 8.24 42.78 -14.35
N HIS A 254 7.82 43.63 -15.28
CA HIS A 254 8.17 45.06 -15.25
C HIS A 254 7.65 45.79 -14.00
N GLU A 255 6.43 45.45 -13.56
CA GLU A 255 5.82 45.93 -12.31
C GLU A 255 6.63 45.47 -11.09
N PHE A 256 6.97 44.18 -10.99
CA PHE A 256 7.75 43.64 -9.88
C PHE A 256 9.12 44.32 -9.72
N PHE A 257 9.88 44.46 -10.80
CA PHE A 257 11.19 45.13 -10.76
C PHE A 257 11.07 46.62 -10.43
N THR A 258 10.00 47.28 -10.88
CA THR A 258 9.72 48.67 -10.50
C THR A 258 9.45 48.82 -9.00
N GLN A 259 8.63 47.95 -8.40
CA GLN A 259 8.39 47.99 -6.95
C GLN A 259 9.63 47.57 -6.13
N LEU A 260 10.40 46.59 -6.61
CA LEU A 260 11.67 46.17 -5.98
C LEU A 260 12.66 47.33 -5.91
N ARG A 261 12.83 48.11 -6.98
CA ARG A 261 13.66 49.33 -6.96
C ARG A 261 13.18 50.34 -5.93
N ARG A 262 11.87 50.55 -5.80
CA ARG A 262 11.27 51.46 -4.80
C ARG A 262 11.51 51.00 -3.35
N ILE A 263 11.47 49.70 -3.10
CA ILE A 263 11.87 49.12 -1.80
C ILE A 263 13.31 49.49 -1.46
N TYR A 264 14.21 49.58 -2.44
CA TYR A 264 15.61 49.98 -2.26
C TYR A 264 15.84 51.50 -2.20
N THR A 265 15.00 52.34 -2.80
CA THR A 265 15.05 53.81 -2.61
C THR A 265 14.54 54.27 -1.25
N GLY A 266 13.88 53.39 -0.50
CA GLY A 266 13.36 53.67 0.85
C GLY A 266 11.88 54.04 0.88
N ASP A 267 11.14 53.86 -0.22
CA ASP A 267 9.68 53.98 -0.23
C ASP A 267 9.05 53.00 0.78
N VAL A 268 7.86 53.37 1.28
CA VAL A 268 6.97 52.45 2.01
C VAL A 268 6.01 51.80 1.02
N PRO A 269 6.28 50.58 0.52
CA PRO A 269 5.33 49.81 -0.29
C PRO A 269 4.05 49.43 0.47
N SER A 270 3.00 49.08 -0.27
CA SER A 270 1.80 48.44 0.25
C SER A 270 2.07 47.00 0.72
N THR A 271 1.16 46.44 1.52
CA THR A 271 1.29 45.11 2.15
C THR A 271 1.36 43.96 1.15
N ASP A 272 0.60 44.06 0.06
CA ASP A 272 0.60 43.09 -1.05
C ASP A 272 1.92 43.12 -1.85
N VAL A 273 2.50 44.31 -2.03
CA VAL A 273 3.82 44.50 -2.66
C VAL A 273 4.93 43.96 -1.76
N LEU A 274 4.87 44.19 -0.44
CA LEU A 274 5.80 43.59 0.54
C LEU A 274 5.73 42.07 0.50
N TYR A 275 4.51 41.52 0.64
CA TYR A 275 4.27 40.08 0.57
C TYR A 275 4.88 39.47 -0.70
N THR A 276 4.52 40.06 -1.85
CA THR A 276 4.94 39.58 -3.17
C THR A 276 6.45 39.65 -3.33
N TYR A 277 7.09 40.75 -2.91
CA TYR A 277 8.55 40.86 -2.91
C TYR A 277 9.21 39.79 -2.04
N HIS A 278 8.83 39.68 -0.76
CA HIS A 278 9.46 38.76 0.19
C HIS A 278 9.32 37.30 -0.25
N ILE A 279 8.12 36.85 -0.65
CA ILE A 279 7.94 35.45 -1.06
C ILE A 279 8.59 35.14 -2.41
N THR A 280 8.66 36.10 -3.34
CA THR A 280 9.31 35.87 -4.64
C THR A 280 10.82 35.73 -4.47
N ILE A 281 11.46 36.54 -3.61
CA ILE A 281 12.88 36.37 -3.25
C ILE A 281 13.10 35.02 -2.53
N ALA A 282 12.23 34.65 -1.60
CA ALA A 282 12.31 33.35 -0.91
C ALA A 282 12.27 32.15 -1.89
N ILE A 283 11.36 32.18 -2.86
CA ILE A 283 11.23 31.15 -3.91
C ILE A 283 12.45 31.15 -4.84
N ALA A 284 12.92 32.33 -5.26
CA ALA A 284 14.10 32.45 -6.13
C ALA A 284 15.37 31.85 -5.51
N MET A 285 15.56 32.07 -4.20
CA MET A 285 16.66 31.50 -3.42
C MET A 285 16.58 29.97 -3.36
N LEU A 286 15.40 29.39 -3.09
CA LEU A 286 15.20 27.93 -3.11
C LEU A 286 15.47 27.32 -4.49
N ILE A 287 15.01 27.95 -5.58
CA ILE A 287 15.24 27.49 -6.95
C ILE A 287 16.74 27.43 -7.28
N SER A 288 17.53 28.34 -6.72
CA SER A 288 18.94 28.54 -7.08
C SER A 288 19.93 27.75 -6.21
N ASN A 289 19.44 26.81 -5.37
CA ASN A 289 20.23 26.11 -4.33
C ASN A 289 20.99 27.07 -3.38
N ALA A 290 20.42 28.25 -3.06
CA ALA A 290 20.97 29.12 -2.02
C ALA A 290 20.70 28.56 -0.61
N GLU A 291 21.38 29.10 0.39
CA GLU A 291 21.25 28.64 1.79
C GLU A 291 19.79 28.73 2.28
N GLY A 292 19.24 27.57 2.68
CA GLY A 292 17.84 27.46 3.09
C GLY A 292 17.47 28.28 4.33
N THR A 293 18.46 28.66 5.14
CA THR A 293 18.33 29.59 6.28
C THR A 293 17.76 30.93 5.82
N GLN A 294 18.46 31.62 4.91
CA GLN A 294 18.06 32.95 4.43
C GLN A 294 16.74 32.92 3.67
N ALA A 295 16.50 31.89 2.84
CA ALA A 295 15.22 31.72 2.15
C ALA A 295 14.02 31.61 3.13
N ASN A 296 14.20 30.92 4.27
CA ASN A 296 13.19 30.84 5.32
C ASN A 296 12.96 32.17 6.06
N GLU A 297 13.95 33.07 6.15
CA GLU A 297 13.76 34.40 6.73
C GLU A 297 12.87 35.29 5.86
N TYR A 298 13.10 35.28 4.54
CA TYR A 298 12.23 35.96 3.57
C TYR A 298 10.81 35.36 3.55
N TYR A 299 10.68 34.04 3.65
CA TYR A 299 9.36 33.42 3.83
C TYR A 299 8.68 33.90 5.11
N ARG A 300 9.37 33.91 6.26
CA ARG A 300 8.82 34.42 7.53
C ARG A 300 8.36 35.88 7.40
N ALA A 301 9.15 36.75 6.77
CA ALA A 301 8.76 38.14 6.52
C ALA A 301 7.50 38.27 5.64
N SER A 302 7.31 37.39 4.66
CA SER A 302 6.04 37.35 3.90
C SER A 302 4.84 36.97 4.80
N GLN A 303 5.01 36.12 5.81
CA GLN A 303 3.89 35.76 6.70
C GLN A 303 3.43 36.95 7.56
N GLU A 304 4.31 37.90 7.88
CA GLU A 304 3.98 39.16 8.57
C GLU A 304 2.95 40.01 7.79
N THR A 305 2.83 39.82 6.47
CA THR A 305 1.95 40.59 5.57
C THR A 305 0.89 39.75 4.83
N LEU A 306 0.87 38.43 5.02
CA LEU A 306 -0.03 37.51 4.31
C LEU A 306 -1.52 37.83 4.60
N SER A 307 -1.91 37.95 5.87
CA SER A 307 -3.31 38.20 6.26
C SER A 307 -3.84 39.50 5.64
N LEU A 308 -3.05 40.58 5.74
CA LEU A 308 -3.33 41.89 5.13
C LEU A 308 -3.43 41.80 3.59
N SER A 309 -2.66 40.91 2.95
CA SER A 309 -2.70 40.68 1.50
C SER A 309 -3.89 39.83 1.03
N LEU A 310 -4.63 39.19 1.95
CA LEU A 310 -5.85 38.44 1.66
C LEU A 310 -7.13 39.23 1.94
N GLN A 311 -7.07 40.28 2.76
CA GLN A 311 -8.25 41.03 3.26
C GLN A 311 -9.18 41.61 2.18
N ASN A 312 -8.66 41.93 0.99
CA ASN A 312 -9.44 42.52 -0.09
C ASN A 312 -10.21 41.49 -0.95
N GLU A 313 -9.94 40.19 -0.79
CA GLU A 313 -10.43 39.12 -1.67
C GLU A 313 -10.25 39.40 -3.18
N ASP A 314 -9.13 40.03 -3.57
CA ASP A 314 -8.88 40.54 -4.92
C ASP A 314 -7.88 39.69 -5.77
N LEU A 315 -7.47 40.21 -6.92
CA LEU A 315 -6.47 39.54 -7.78
C LEU A 315 -5.09 39.47 -7.11
N SER A 316 -4.73 40.41 -6.23
CA SER A 316 -3.50 40.34 -5.43
C SER A 316 -3.60 39.24 -4.37
N ALA A 317 -4.76 39.02 -3.75
CA ALA A 317 -5.01 37.87 -2.88
C ALA A 317 -4.89 36.52 -3.61
N VAL A 318 -5.40 36.40 -4.86
CA VAL A 318 -5.18 35.21 -5.70
C VAL A 318 -3.70 35.03 -6.05
N ARG A 319 -2.99 36.10 -6.44
CA ARG A 319 -1.53 36.09 -6.68
C ARG A 319 -0.76 35.66 -5.43
N ALA A 320 -1.18 36.10 -4.24
CA ALA A 320 -0.55 35.77 -2.98
C ALA A 320 -0.66 34.27 -2.65
N LEU A 321 -1.88 33.70 -2.77
CA LEU A 321 -2.09 32.26 -2.59
C LEU A 321 -1.35 31.42 -3.65
N LEU A 322 -1.21 31.93 -4.88
CA LEU A 322 -0.39 31.28 -5.91
C LEU A 322 1.10 31.26 -5.57
N SER A 323 1.66 32.37 -5.06
CA SER A 323 3.03 32.39 -4.54
C SER A 323 3.21 31.43 -3.36
N LEU A 324 2.25 31.34 -2.44
CA LEU A 324 2.27 30.37 -1.35
C LEU A 324 2.20 28.92 -1.84
N ALA A 325 1.43 28.64 -2.90
CA ALA A 325 1.40 27.35 -3.57
C ALA A 325 2.72 27.01 -4.27
N LEU A 326 3.43 28.00 -4.84
CA LEU A 326 4.80 27.80 -5.34
C LEU A 326 5.77 27.47 -4.21
N TRP A 327 5.83 28.29 -3.14
CA TRP A 327 6.71 28.04 -1.99
C TRP A 327 6.53 26.63 -1.42
N THR A 328 5.28 26.20 -1.21
CA THR A 328 4.95 24.88 -0.63
C THR A 328 5.24 23.68 -1.54
N MET A 329 5.55 23.88 -2.83
CA MET A 329 6.12 22.82 -3.68
C MET A 329 7.64 22.69 -3.54
N PHE A 330 8.35 23.81 -3.34
CA PHE A 330 9.82 23.83 -3.25
C PHE A 330 10.33 23.53 -1.84
N SER A 331 9.70 24.09 -0.81
CA SER A 331 10.08 23.88 0.58
C SER A 331 9.72 22.47 1.10
N THR A 332 10.21 22.13 2.29
CA THR A 332 9.63 21.08 3.15
C THR A 332 8.62 21.67 4.14
N ASN A 333 8.62 22.99 4.33
CA ASN A 333 7.94 23.69 5.42
C ASN A 333 6.87 24.64 4.87
N GLY A 334 5.63 24.49 5.29
CA GLY A 334 4.51 25.36 4.94
C GLY A 334 3.16 24.63 4.95
N PRO A 335 2.05 25.32 4.64
CA PRO A 335 0.73 24.71 4.57
C PRO A 335 0.62 23.70 3.42
N SER A 336 -0.37 22.81 3.50
CA SER A 336 -0.66 21.83 2.46
C SER A 336 -1.01 22.50 1.14
N VAL A 337 -0.16 22.34 0.11
CA VAL A 337 -0.34 22.93 -1.23
C VAL A 337 -1.72 22.65 -1.85
N TRP A 338 -2.30 21.47 -1.58
CA TRP A 338 -3.66 21.12 -1.99
C TRP A 338 -4.73 22.06 -1.40
N HIS A 339 -4.61 22.38 -0.11
CA HIS A 339 -5.55 23.27 0.57
C HIS A 339 -5.37 24.74 0.15
N VAL A 340 -4.12 25.17 -0.08
CA VAL A 340 -3.81 26.51 -0.61
C VAL A 340 -4.43 26.70 -2.00
N LEU A 341 -4.22 25.74 -2.92
CA LEU A 341 -4.82 25.75 -4.25
C LEU A 341 -6.35 25.69 -4.20
N GLY A 342 -6.92 24.88 -3.30
CA GLY A 342 -8.38 24.82 -3.10
C GLY A 342 -8.99 26.15 -2.64
N SER A 343 -8.31 26.90 -1.76
CA SER A 343 -8.75 28.26 -1.38
C SER A 343 -8.54 29.27 -2.50
N ALA A 344 -7.40 29.23 -3.20
CA ALA A 344 -7.14 30.09 -4.36
C ALA A 344 -8.19 29.87 -5.47
N LEU A 345 -8.62 28.63 -5.70
CA LEU A 345 -9.61 28.28 -6.71
C LEU A 345 -11.02 28.71 -6.33
N ARG A 346 -11.41 28.61 -5.05
CA ARG A 346 -12.65 29.22 -4.55
C ARG A 346 -12.64 30.74 -4.74
N LEU A 347 -11.55 31.41 -4.38
CA LEU A 347 -11.39 32.86 -4.52
C LEU A 347 -11.40 33.30 -6.00
N ALA A 348 -10.67 32.62 -6.88
CA ALA A 348 -10.72 32.87 -8.33
C ALA A 348 -12.11 32.56 -8.93
N THR A 349 -12.92 31.73 -8.26
CA THR A 349 -14.30 31.42 -8.67
C THR A 349 -15.29 32.46 -8.19
N SER A 350 -15.21 32.95 -6.95
CA SER A 350 -16.02 34.09 -6.47
C SER A 350 -15.68 35.39 -7.21
N LEU A 351 -14.39 35.66 -7.42
CA LEU A 351 -13.90 36.72 -8.31
C LEU A 351 -14.25 36.49 -9.78
N GLY A 352 -14.79 35.33 -10.16
CA GLY A 352 -15.28 35.04 -11.51
C GLY A 352 -14.22 35.00 -12.62
N LEU A 353 -12.96 34.74 -12.28
CA LEU A 353 -11.81 34.74 -13.21
C LEU A 353 -11.86 33.59 -14.24
N HIS A 354 -12.66 32.55 -13.97
CA HIS A 354 -12.95 31.43 -14.86
C HIS A 354 -13.92 31.77 -16.01
N LYS A 355 -14.51 32.98 -16.02
CA LYS A 355 -15.50 33.42 -17.02
C LYS A 355 -14.92 34.45 -17.99
N ALA A 356 -15.40 34.45 -19.23
CA ALA A 356 -15.11 35.51 -20.19
C ALA A 356 -15.61 36.88 -19.66
N ARG A 357 -14.83 37.93 -19.92
CA ARG A 357 -15.02 39.29 -19.38
C ARG A 357 -14.68 40.34 -20.41
N ASN A 358 -15.37 41.48 -20.31
CA ASN A 358 -14.98 42.71 -20.99
C ASN A 358 -14.32 43.63 -19.96
N SER A 359 -12.98 43.63 -19.90
CA SER A 359 -12.23 44.59 -19.10
C SER A 359 -12.11 45.94 -19.81
N GLY A 360 -11.96 47.03 -19.05
CA GLY A 360 -11.52 48.32 -19.58
C GLY A 360 -10.01 48.38 -19.86
N SER A 361 -9.23 47.48 -19.27
CA SER A 361 -7.77 47.40 -19.40
C SER A 361 -7.32 46.03 -19.89
N VAL A 362 -6.56 46.01 -20.99
CA VAL A 362 -5.96 44.79 -21.55
C VAL A 362 -4.95 44.17 -20.57
N VAL A 363 -4.20 45.01 -19.85
CA VAL A 363 -3.21 44.58 -18.86
C VAL A 363 -3.87 43.80 -17.73
N GLU A 364 -4.97 44.33 -17.17
CA GLU A 364 -5.69 43.71 -16.06
C GLU A 364 -6.37 42.40 -16.48
N ASP A 365 -6.98 42.38 -17.68
CA ASP A 365 -7.63 41.19 -18.24
C ASP A 365 -6.63 40.05 -18.46
N GLU A 366 -5.47 40.35 -19.04
CA GLU A 366 -4.44 39.35 -19.29
C GLU A 366 -3.72 38.92 -18.01
N MET A 367 -3.50 39.79 -17.03
CA MET A 367 -2.98 39.34 -15.73
C MET A 367 -3.99 38.49 -14.96
N ALA A 368 -5.30 38.78 -15.06
CA ALA A 368 -6.36 37.92 -14.52
C ALA A 368 -6.38 36.54 -15.20
N LYS A 369 -6.28 36.47 -16.53
CA LYS A 369 -6.16 35.21 -17.29
C LYS A 369 -4.89 34.45 -16.90
N ARG A 370 -3.74 35.12 -16.84
CA ARG A 370 -2.45 34.51 -16.44
C ARG A 370 -2.51 33.92 -15.02
N ALA A 371 -3.16 34.60 -14.08
CA ALA A 371 -3.40 34.08 -12.73
C ALA A 371 -4.32 32.85 -12.74
N PHE A 372 -5.49 32.94 -13.37
CA PHE A 372 -6.44 31.82 -13.45
C PHE A 372 -5.84 30.58 -14.14
N TRP A 373 -5.15 30.75 -15.26
CA TRP A 373 -4.56 29.63 -16.00
C TRP A 373 -3.30 29.05 -15.35
N SER A 374 -2.55 29.85 -14.56
CA SER A 374 -1.51 29.33 -13.67
C SER A 374 -2.10 28.45 -12.57
N LEU A 375 -3.20 28.91 -11.95
CA LEU A 375 -3.95 28.19 -10.93
C LEU A 375 -4.54 26.88 -11.46
N TYR A 376 -5.15 26.91 -12.65
CA TYR A 376 -5.63 25.73 -13.36
C TYR A 376 -4.51 24.69 -13.57
N ASN A 377 -3.34 25.11 -14.07
CA ASN A 377 -2.19 24.22 -14.30
C ASN A 377 -1.70 23.56 -12.99
N LEU A 378 -1.66 24.31 -11.89
CA LEU A 378 -1.29 23.80 -10.57
C LEU A 378 -2.34 22.83 -9.99
N ASP A 379 -3.63 23.16 -10.07
CA ASP A 379 -4.73 22.27 -9.65
C ASP A 379 -4.64 20.92 -10.38
N ARG A 380 -4.58 20.92 -11.72
CA ARG A 380 -4.51 19.68 -12.52
C ARG A 380 -3.29 18.83 -12.17
N LEU A 381 -2.14 19.45 -11.89
CA LEU A 381 -0.91 18.75 -11.50
C LEU A 381 -1.02 18.16 -10.09
N VAL A 382 -1.36 18.98 -9.08
CA VAL A 382 -1.38 18.56 -7.68
C VAL A 382 -2.52 17.58 -7.40
N ALA A 383 -3.72 17.80 -7.95
CA ALA A 383 -4.86 16.91 -7.77
C ALA A 383 -4.55 15.50 -8.27
N SER A 384 -3.99 15.38 -9.48
CA SER A 384 -3.75 14.08 -10.12
C SER A 384 -2.60 13.29 -9.49
N THR A 385 -1.51 13.96 -9.05
CA THR A 385 -0.43 13.28 -8.31
C THR A 385 -0.91 12.80 -6.93
N LEU A 386 -1.82 13.53 -6.27
CA LEU A 386 -2.39 13.16 -4.97
C LEU A 386 -3.65 12.26 -5.06
N ALA A 387 -4.00 11.79 -6.27
CA ALA A 387 -5.21 10.99 -6.55
C ALA A 387 -6.51 11.63 -6.02
N ARG A 388 -6.65 12.95 -6.14
CA ARG A 388 -7.82 13.74 -5.71
C ARG A 388 -8.70 14.15 -6.91
N PRO A 389 -9.97 14.51 -6.69
CA PRO A 389 -10.81 15.15 -7.70
C PRO A 389 -10.20 16.48 -8.18
N LEU A 390 -10.46 16.86 -9.42
CA LEU A 390 -10.05 18.17 -9.98
C LEU A 390 -10.94 19.28 -9.42
N GLY A 391 -10.38 20.44 -9.03
CA GLY A 391 -11.09 21.44 -8.22
C GLY A 391 -12.19 22.25 -8.93
N ILE A 392 -12.20 22.26 -10.26
CA ILE A 392 -13.22 22.88 -11.14
C ILE A 392 -13.36 22.01 -12.39
N ALA A 393 -14.55 21.92 -13.00
CA ALA A 393 -14.72 21.14 -14.23
C ALA A 393 -14.21 21.92 -15.46
N ASP A 394 -13.80 21.23 -16.53
CA ASP A 394 -13.35 21.89 -17.76
C ASP A 394 -14.51 22.55 -18.54
N GLU A 395 -15.74 22.10 -18.24
CA GLU A 395 -17.00 22.55 -18.82
C GLU A 395 -17.51 23.86 -18.18
N ASP A 396 -17.09 24.19 -16.97
CA ASP A 396 -17.45 25.42 -16.24
C ASP A 396 -16.61 26.64 -16.67
N ILE A 397 -15.53 26.41 -17.43
CA ILE A 397 -14.54 27.43 -17.80
C ILE A 397 -14.89 28.05 -19.15
N SER A 398 -15.18 29.35 -19.14
CA SER A 398 -15.50 30.13 -20.35
C SER A 398 -14.49 31.26 -20.64
N VAL A 399 -13.57 31.57 -19.72
CA VAL A 399 -12.46 32.48 -20.01
C VAL A 399 -11.55 31.90 -21.10
N HIS A 400 -11.09 32.75 -22.02
CA HIS A 400 -10.15 32.34 -23.07
C HIS A 400 -8.73 32.15 -22.52
N LEU A 401 -7.87 31.46 -23.29
CA LEU A 401 -6.44 31.38 -23.00
C LEU A 401 -5.81 32.79 -23.00
N PRO A 402 -4.72 33.03 -22.25
CA PRO A 402 -4.01 34.31 -22.30
C PRO A 402 -3.46 34.59 -23.71
N ARG A 403 -3.42 35.86 -24.09
CA ARG A 403 -2.76 36.30 -25.33
C ARG A 403 -1.25 36.31 -25.16
N GLU A 404 -0.56 36.03 -26.25
CA GLU A 404 0.89 35.83 -26.28
C GLU A 404 1.64 37.17 -26.37
N PHE A 405 1.42 38.01 -25.36
CA PHE A 405 2.08 39.31 -25.17
C PHE A 405 3.49 39.16 -24.57
N ASN A 406 4.40 40.04 -24.99
CA ASN A 406 5.71 40.26 -24.37
C ASN A 406 5.61 41.08 -23.06
N ASP A 407 6.74 41.28 -22.37
CA ASP A 407 6.84 42.12 -21.15
C ASP A 407 6.53 43.62 -21.39
N ASP A 408 6.57 44.08 -22.65
CA ASP A 408 6.22 45.44 -23.09
C ASP A 408 4.77 45.57 -23.61
N TRP A 409 3.98 44.49 -23.52
CA TRP A 409 2.62 44.38 -24.05
C TRP A 409 2.49 44.45 -25.58
N SER A 410 3.58 44.25 -26.32
CA SER A 410 3.52 43.90 -27.76
C SER A 410 3.04 42.45 -27.95
N GLU A 411 2.16 42.20 -28.93
CA GLU A 411 1.64 40.86 -29.21
C GLU A 411 2.59 40.10 -30.16
N ALA A 412 3.08 38.94 -29.72
CA ALA A 412 4.06 38.13 -30.45
C ALA A 412 3.71 36.63 -30.40
N PRO A 413 2.67 36.17 -31.13
CA PRO A 413 2.23 34.77 -31.10
C PRO A 413 3.32 33.83 -31.63
N GLY A 414 3.60 32.77 -30.88
CA GLY A 414 4.70 31.83 -31.15
C GLY A 414 6.12 32.38 -30.87
N ALA A 415 6.24 33.67 -30.52
CA ALA A 415 7.52 34.37 -30.35
C ALA A 415 7.65 35.09 -28.98
N SER A 416 6.67 34.93 -28.09
CA SER A 416 6.70 35.41 -26.70
C SER A 416 6.98 34.26 -25.74
N ALA A 417 7.54 34.57 -24.58
CA ALA A 417 7.62 33.63 -23.45
C ALA A 417 6.24 33.06 -23.05
N MET A 418 5.15 33.80 -23.29
CA MET A 418 3.78 33.38 -23.02
C MET A 418 3.31 32.18 -23.83
N THR A 419 3.97 31.83 -24.94
CA THR A 419 3.64 30.62 -25.70
C THR A 419 3.84 29.34 -24.86
N ILE A 420 4.83 29.31 -23.97
CA ILE A 420 5.12 28.16 -23.09
C ILE A 420 3.91 27.81 -22.19
N PRO A 421 3.42 28.72 -21.30
CA PRO A 421 2.31 28.39 -20.40
C PRO A 421 0.99 28.18 -21.16
N VAL A 422 0.76 28.86 -22.30
CA VAL A 422 -0.40 28.60 -23.17
C VAL A 422 -0.40 27.15 -23.67
N GLN A 423 0.75 26.64 -24.11
CA GLN A 423 0.86 25.27 -24.62
C GLN A 423 0.81 24.22 -23.51
N VAL A 424 1.37 24.51 -22.32
CA VAL A 424 1.20 23.66 -21.12
C VAL A 424 -0.27 23.58 -20.71
N VAL A 425 -1.01 24.69 -20.74
CA VAL A 425 -2.44 24.71 -20.42
C VAL A 425 -3.26 23.90 -21.44
N ARG A 426 -2.95 23.97 -22.74
CA ARG A 426 -3.58 23.13 -23.77
C ARG A 426 -3.41 21.64 -23.46
N LEU A 427 -2.20 21.20 -23.09
CA LEU A 427 -1.96 19.83 -22.63
C LEU A 427 -2.79 19.49 -21.39
N ARG A 428 -2.88 20.40 -20.41
CA ARG A 428 -3.65 20.18 -19.17
C ARG A 428 -5.14 19.95 -19.40
N ARG A 429 -5.71 20.38 -20.53
CA ARG A 429 -7.11 20.08 -20.94
C ARG A 429 -7.29 18.71 -21.62
N ILE A 430 -6.25 18.17 -22.25
CA ILE A 430 -6.23 16.76 -22.70
C ILE A 430 -6.07 15.86 -21.46
N PHE A 431 -5.10 16.21 -20.61
CA PHE A 431 -4.79 15.53 -19.35
C PHE A 431 -5.99 15.47 -18.39
N SER A 432 -6.78 16.55 -18.23
CA SER A 432 -7.96 16.56 -17.37
C SER A 432 -9.06 15.61 -17.85
N ARG A 433 -9.27 15.51 -19.18
CA ARG A 433 -10.19 14.55 -19.80
C ARG A 433 -9.74 13.10 -19.63
N ILE A 434 -8.44 12.80 -19.85
CA ILE A 434 -7.86 11.48 -19.59
C ILE A 434 -8.05 11.09 -18.11
N TYR A 435 -7.67 11.99 -17.19
CA TYR A 435 -7.80 11.76 -15.74
C TYR A 435 -9.27 11.49 -15.35
N ARG A 436 -10.20 12.33 -15.83
CA ARG A 436 -11.64 12.19 -15.57
C ARG A 436 -12.23 10.92 -16.18
N TYR A 437 -11.69 10.39 -17.29
CA TYR A 437 -12.16 9.13 -17.89
C TYR A 437 -11.70 7.89 -17.11
N LEU A 438 -10.41 7.82 -16.75
CA LEU A 438 -9.76 6.61 -16.22
C LEU A 438 -9.72 6.49 -14.68
N TYR A 439 -9.68 7.61 -13.96
CA TYR A 439 -9.42 7.65 -12.51
C TYR A 439 -10.63 8.11 -11.69
N ASN A 440 -11.85 7.83 -12.17
CA ASN A 440 -13.09 8.07 -11.45
C ASN A 440 -13.70 6.76 -10.90
N ASN A 441 -14.66 6.87 -9.99
CA ASN A 441 -15.24 5.73 -9.26
C ASN A 441 -16.43 5.03 -9.98
N HIS A 442 -16.66 5.29 -11.26
CA HIS A 442 -17.63 4.53 -12.07
C HIS A 442 -17.04 3.18 -12.50
N PRO A 443 -17.87 2.15 -12.76
CA PRO A 443 -17.38 0.84 -13.23
C PRO A 443 -16.54 0.97 -14.52
N PRO A 444 -15.56 0.07 -14.76
CA PRO A 444 -14.81 0.02 -16.01
C PRO A 444 -15.72 -0.07 -17.24
N PRO A 445 -15.41 0.63 -18.35
CA PRO A 445 -16.06 0.41 -19.63
C PRO A 445 -15.70 -0.97 -20.23
N PRO A 446 -16.40 -1.42 -21.29
CA PRO A 446 -15.93 -2.53 -22.11
C PRO A 446 -14.51 -2.26 -22.64
N PRO A 447 -13.60 -3.25 -22.69
CA PRO A 447 -12.22 -3.03 -23.14
C PRO A 447 -12.10 -2.39 -24.53
N THR A 448 -13.02 -2.69 -25.44
CA THR A 448 -13.09 -2.09 -26.77
C THR A 448 -13.43 -0.60 -26.76
N GLU A 449 -14.27 -0.14 -25.83
CA GLU A 449 -14.56 1.28 -25.62
C GLU A 449 -13.32 1.99 -25.06
N VAL A 450 -12.60 1.33 -24.13
CA VAL A 450 -11.33 1.83 -23.58
C VAL A 450 -10.30 2.02 -24.69
N SER A 451 -9.92 0.97 -25.44
CA SER A 451 -8.86 1.08 -26.46
C SER A 451 -9.19 2.10 -27.56
N LEU A 452 -10.45 2.22 -27.98
CA LEU A 452 -10.89 3.27 -28.92
C LEU A 452 -10.75 4.69 -28.32
N THR A 453 -11.10 4.86 -27.04
CA THR A 453 -10.97 6.16 -26.35
C THR A 453 -9.51 6.55 -26.12
N LEU A 454 -8.65 5.58 -25.78
CA LEU A 454 -7.20 5.79 -25.65
C LEU A 454 -6.56 6.17 -27.00
N LEU A 455 -7.00 5.57 -28.12
CA LEU A 455 -6.54 5.93 -29.46
C LEU A 455 -6.89 7.38 -29.83
N HIS A 456 -8.10 7.85 -29.49
CA HIS A 456 -8.50 9.24 -29.71
C HIS A 456 -7.66 10.22 -28.89
N PHE A 457 -7.50 9.96 -27.58
CA PHE A 457 -6.64 10.79 -26.73
C PHE A 457 -5.17 10.77 -27.18
N ARG A 458 -4.68 9.64 -27.72
CA ARG A 458 -3.33 9.56 -28.29
C ARG A 458 -3.18 10.49 -29.50
N GLN A 459 -4.14 10.49 -30.42
CA GLN A 459 -4.13 11.40 -31.58
C GLN A 459 -4.09 12.87 -31.14
N GLU A 460 -4.93 13.27 -30.18
CA GLU A 460 -4.93 14.65 -29.66
C GLU A 460 -3.59 15.04 -29.01
N LEU A 461 -2.95 14.11 -28.31
CA LEU A 461 -1.66 14.31 -27.66
C LEU A 461 -0.50 14.39 -28.67
N ASP A 462 -0.55 13.58 -29.73
CA ASP A 462 0.40 13.63 -30.86
C ASP A 462 0.24 14.95 -31.63
N ASP A 463 -0.99 15.41 -31.87
CA ASP A 463 -1.28 16.71 -32.49
C ASP A 463 -0.85 17.88 -31.61
N TRP A 464 -1.07 17.83 -30.29
CA TRP A 464 -0.50 18.81 -29.36
C TRP A 464 1.03 18.85 -29.46
N ARG A 465 1.69 17.68 -29.45
CA ARG A 465 3.16 17.60 -29.46
C ARG A 465 3.75 18.08 -30.80
N ARG A 466 3.08 17.83 -31.93
CA ARG A 466 3.45 18.40 -33.24
C ARG A 466 3.38 19.93 -33.25
N ASN A 467 2.43 20.51 -32.53
CA ASN A 467 2.22 21.96 -32.44
C ASN A 467 2.92 22.63 -31.23
N ALA A 468 3.81 21.92 -30.53
CA ALA A 468 4.56 22.43 -29.38
C ALA A 468 5.82 23.21 -29.82
N PRO A 469 5.92 24.53 -29.55
CA PRO A 469 6.95 25.40 -30.09
C PRO A 469 8.12 25.63 -29.12
N VAL A 470 9.32 25.78 -29.68
CA VAL A 470 10.54 26.11 -28.93
C VAL A 470 10.69 27.63 -28.84
N TYR A 471 10.73 28.20 -27.63
CA TYR A 471 11.03 29.61 -27.40
C TYR A 471 12.51 29.79 -27.02
N PRO A 472 13.40 30.26 -27.93
CA PRO A 472 14.85 30.16 -27.76
C PRO A 472 15.45 30.84 -26.51
N PRO A 473 14.97 32.00 -26.03
CA PRO A 473 15.51 32.63 -24.82
C PRO A 473 15.34 31.78 -23.55
N ALA A 474 14.27 30.98 -23.46
CA ALA A 474 13.99 30.15 -22.29
C ALA A 474 14.49 28.71 -22.52
N LEU A 475 15.82 28.53 -22.54
CA LEU A 475 16.49 27.24 -22.83
C LEU A 475 16.03 26.04 -21.95
N LEU A 476 15.42 26.29 -20.79
CA LEU A 476 14.80 25.28 -19.90
C LEU A 476 13.48 24.70 -20.47
N TYR A 477 12.86 25.38 -21.43
CA TYR A 477 11.56 25.09 -22.02
C TYR A 477 11.70 24.80 -23.53
N SER A 478 12.75 24.05 -23.87
CA SER A 478 13.06 23.61 -25.23
C SER A 478 12.29 22.33 -25.62
N THR A 479 12.58 21.75 -26.78
CA THR A 479 11.96 20.53 -27.32
C THR A 479 11.82 19.42 -26.26
N SER A 480 12.87 19.16 -25.48
CA SER A 480 12.90 18.11 -24.46
C SER A 480 11.92 18.33 -23.30
N TYR A 481 11.56 19.59 -22.99
CA TYR A 481 10.53 19.89 -21.99
C TYR A 481 9.15 19.43 -22.47
N TYR A 482 8.83 19.62 -23.75
CA TYR A 482 7.57 19.16 -24.33
C TYR A 482 7.56 17.64 -24.54
N ASP A 483 8.70 17.03 -24.85
CA ASP A 483 8.84 15.56 -24.89
C ASP A 483 8.63 14.91 -23.51
N TYR A 484 9.17 15.51 -22.45
CA TYR A 484 8.91 15.13 -21.06
C TYR A 484 7.42 15.24 -20.69
N LEU A 485 6.76 16.34 -21.06
CA LEU A 485 5.34 16.57 -20.80
C LEU A 485 4.43 15.62 -21.60
N TYR A 486 4.82 15.29 -22.83
CA TYR A 486 4.18 14.28 -23.67
C TYR A 486 4.28 12.89 -23.01
N ALA A 487 5.49 12.46 -22.66
CA ALA A 487 5.73 11.14 -22.07
C ALA A 487 5.03 10.98 -20.70
N THR A 488 5.06 11.99 -19.83
CA THR A 488 4.32 11.96 -18.55
C THR A 488 2.80 11.90 -18.75
N THR A 489 2.27 12.38 -19.87
CA THR A 489 0.83 12.25 -20.20
C THR A 489 0.50 10.86 -20.77
N LEU A 490 1.41 10.25 -21.54
CA LEU A 490 1.28 8.83 -21.93
C LEU A 490 1.26 7.90 -20.72
N LEU A 491 2.06 8.17 -19.68
CA LEU A 491 2.03 7.40 -18.43
C LEU A 491 0.69 7.49 -17.72
N LEU A 492 0.05 8.66 -17.68
CA LEU A 492 -1.30 8.79 -17.12
C LEU A 492 -2.32 7.93 -17.90
N MET A 493 -2.19 7.90 -19.22
CA MET A 493 -3.15 7.31 -20.15
C MET A 493 -3.08 5.77 -20.22
N HIS A 494 -1.88 5.19 -20.15
CA HIS A 494 -1.66 3.76 -20.43
C HIS A 494 -1.32 2.89 -19.21
N ARG A 495 -0.91 3.47 -18.07
CA ARG A 495 -0.67 2.69 -16.84
C ARG A 495 -1.99 2.09 -16.31
N PRO A 496 -1.94 1.00 -15.51
CA PRO A 496 -3.12 0.48 -14.82
C PRO A 496 -3.86 1.55 -14.02
N SER A 497 -5.19 1.59 -14.17
CA SER A 497 -6.06 2.61 -13.59
C SER A 497 -7.39 2.01 -13.14
N PRO A 498 -8.16 2.66 -12.24
CA PRO A 498 -9.42 2.11 -11.72
C PRO A 498 -10.43 1.66 -12.79
N ARG A 499 -10.42 2.29 -13.96
CA ARG A 499 -11.31 1.97 -15.09
C ARG A 499 -10.62 1.31 -16.28
N ASN A 500 -9.31 1.04 -16.17
CA ASN A 500 -8.56 0.12 -17.03
C ASN A 500 -7.51 -0.63 -16.18
N PRO A 501 -7.92 -1.61 -15.36
CA PRO A 501 -7.03 -2.30 -14.42
C PRO A 501 -6.10 -3.31 -15.11
N THR A 502 -6.43 -3.75 -16.31
CA THR A 502 -5.68 -4.71 -17.13
C THR A 502 -5.44 -4.11 -18.52
N PRO A 503 -4.45 -3.20 -18.69
CA PRO A 503 -4.20 -2.56 -19.97
C PRO A 503 -3.80 -3.54 -21.08
N ASP A 504 -4.13 -3.19 -22.33
CA ASP A 504 -3.77 -3.97 -23.51
C ASP A 504 -2.26 -3.90 -23.83
N ALA A 505 -1.77 -4.81 -24.69
CA ALA A 505 -0.36 -4.87 -25.08
C ALA A 505 0.17 -3.54 -25.64
N THR A 506 -0.66 -2.83 -26.43
CA THR A 506 -0.36 -1.49 -26.95
C THR A 506 -0.12 -0.47 -25.83
N SER A 507 -0.90 -0.55 -24.74
CA SER A 507 -0.72 0.27 -23.55
C SER A 507 0.52 -0.12 -22.76
N ILE A 508 0.81 -1.43 -22.58
CA ILE A 508 2.03 -1.92 -21.91
C ILE A 508 3.28 -1.37 -22.60
N VAL A 509 3.36 -1.47 -23.94
CA VAL A 509 4.44 -0.86 -24.74
C VAL A 509 4.50 0.65 -24.51
N SER A 510 3.36 1.33 -24.65
CA SER A 510 3.29 2.80 -24.59
C SER A 510 3.69 3.37 -23.23
N CYS A 511 3.36 2.70 -22.11
CA CYS A 511 3.81 3.14 -20.78
C CYS A 511 5.24 2.72 -20.46
N GLY A 512 5.73 1.59 -20.97
CA GLY A 512 7.13 1.17 -20.83
C GLY A 512 8.10 2.18 -21.47
N ASP A 513 7.88 2.48 -22.76
CA ASP A 513 8.73 3.42 -23.51
C ASP A 513 8.65 4.85 -22.95
N ALA A 514 7.43 5.31 -22.63
CA ALA A 514 7.23 6.62 -22.01
C ALA A 514 7.94 6.72 -20.65
N SER A 515 7.99 5.65 -19.85
CA SER A 515 8.68 5.65 -18.56
C SER A 515 10.17 5.89 -18.73
N ILE A 516 10.79 5.18 -19.68
CA ILE A 516 12.20 5.35 -20.03
C ILE A 516 12.47 6.80 -20.50
N GLN A 517 11.57 7.40 -21.29
CA GLN A 517 11.70 8.78 -21.76
C GLN A 517 11.57 9.82 -20.63
N VAL A 518 10.64 9.63 -19.69
CA VAL A 518 10.49 10.49 -18.50
C VAL A 518 11.73 10.44 -17.62
N ILE A 519 12.25 9.24 -17.34
CA ILE A 519 13.44 9.05 -16.51
C ILE A 519 14.68 9.71 -17.14
N ARG A 520 14.89 9.55 -18.46
CA ARG A 520 15.99 10.25 -19.15
C ARG A 520 15.88 11.76 -19.02
N SER A 521 14.67 12.31 -19.18
CA SER A 521 14.45 13.76 -19.10
C SER A 521 14.85 14.32 -17.72
N TYR A 522 14.64 13.55 -16.65
CA TYR A 522 15.13 13.88 -15.30
C TYR A 522 16.63 13.60 -15.11
N TRP A 523 17.17 12.51 -15.68
CA TRP A 523 18.60 12.20 -15.63
C TRP A 523 19.45 13.27 -16.34
N ASP A 524 19.03 13.70 -17.53
CA ASP A 524 19.66 14.78 -18.29
C ASP A 524 19.63 16.07 -17.45
N SER A 525 18.48 16.39 -16.84
CA SER A 525 18.33 17.53 -15.92
C SER A 525 19.22 17.43 -14.67
N TYR A 526 19.39 16.23 -14.12
CA TYR A 526 20.26 15.94 -12.97
C TYR A 526 21.74 16.11 -13.32
N SER A 527 22.20 15.49 -14.42
CA SER A 527 23.60 15.51 -14.84
C SER A 527 24.16 16.91 -15.14
N VAL A 528 23.29 17.86 -15.50
CA VAL A 528 23.65 19.27 -15.71
C VAL A 528 23.34 20.19 -14.51
N GLY A 529 22.96 19.61 -13.36
CA GLY A 529 22.70 20.35 -12.11
C GLY A 529 21.39 21.16 -12.09
N LYS A 530 20.43 20.87 -12.98
CA LYS A 530 19.18 21.64 -13.18
C LYS A 530 17.90 20.91 -12.72
N LEU A 531 18.02 19.75 -12.07
CA LEU A 531 16.86 19.03 -11.53
C LEU A 531 16.13 19.88 -10.48
N LYS A 532 14.79 19.96 -10.57
CA LYS A 532 13.94 20.62 -9.58
C LYS A 532 13.71 19.66 -8.41
N TRP A 533 14.28 19.94 -7.24
CA TRP A 533 14.23 19.06 -6.04
C TRP A 533 12.88 19.13 -5.27
N ILE A 534 11.78 19.02 -6.00
CA ILE A 534 10.40 19.11 -5.50
C ILE A 534 9.76 17.74 -5.37
N TRP A 535 8.78 17.60 -4.46
CA TRP A 535 8.11 16.31 -4.20
C TRP A 535 7.37 15.74 -5.43
N LEU A 536 6.90 16.62 -6.34
CA LEU A 536 6.32 16.22 -7.62
C LEU A 536 7.34 15.49 -8.51
N THR A 537 8.57 16.00 -8.61
CA THR A 537 9.64 15.38 -9.40
C THR A 537 10.02 14.02 -8.83
N LEU A 538 10.18 13.91 -7.51
CA LEU A 538 10.37 12.64 -6.80
C LEU A 538 9.25 11.64 -7.16
N SER A 539 7.99 12.05 -7.03
CA SER A 539 6.83 11.20 -7.31
C SER A 539 6.78 10.75 -8.77
N GLN A 540 7.08 11.63 -9.73
CA GLN A 540 7.07 11.31 -11.16
C GLN A 540 8.22 10.38 -11.56
N ILE A 541 9.41 10.53 -10.97
CA ILE A 541 10.55 9.60 -11.15
C ILE A 541 10.20 8.22 -10.61
N TYR A 542 9.68 8.14 -9.38
CA TYR A 542 9.29 6.88 -8.75
C TYR A 542 8.17 6.16 -9.53
N PHE A 543 7.12 6.90 -9.95
CA PHE A 543 6.03 6.32 -10.74
C PHE A 543 6.47 5.83 -12.12
N ALA A 544 7.38 6.53 -12.80
CA ALA A 544 7.97 6.04 -14.05
C ALA A 544 8.83 4.78 -13.81
N GLY A 545 9.65 4.79 -12.75
CA GLY A 545 10.47 3.64 -12.34
C GLY A 545 9.63 2.39 -12.14
N ILE A 546 8.62 2.42 -11.25
CA ILE A 546 7.80 1.25 -10.96
C ILE A 546 6.94 0.82 -12.17
N THR A 547 6.68 1.72 -13.13
CA THR A 547 6.00 1.38 -14.37
C THR A 547 6.90 0.58 -15.32
N ILE A 548 8.21 0.86 -15.41
CA ILE A 548 9.18 -0.03 -16.10
C ILE A 548 9.14 -1.42 -15.47
N LEU A 549 9.23 -1.49 -14.14
CA LEU A 549 9.24 -2.75 -13.41
C LEU A 549 7.94 -3.54 -13.62
N TRP A 550 6.79 -2.87 -13.61
CA TRP A 550 5.51 -3.48 -13.95
C TRP A 550 5.47 -4.03 -15.38
N CYS A 551 5.97 -3.27 -16.38
CA CYS A 551 6.02 -3.73 -17.77
C CYS A 551 6.95 -4.95 -17.96
N LEU A 552 8.11 -4.96 -17.30
CA LEU A 552 9.01 -6.12 -17.27
C LEU A 552 8.33 -7.35 -16.65
N ASN A 553 7.58 -7.17 -15.57
CA ASN A 553 6.82 -8.26 -14.97
C ASN A 553 5.69 -8.76 -15.89
N GLN A 554 5.00 -7.88 -16.65
CA GLN A 554 4.05 -8.33 -17.69
C GLN A 554 4.73 -9.15 -18.79
N ASN A 555 5.93 -8.77 -19.22
CA ASN A 555 6.71 -9.55 -20.19
C ASN A 555 7.05 -10.96 -19.66
N PHE A 556 7.58 -11.03 -18.43
CA PHE A 556 7.92 -12.30 -17.77
C PHE A 556 6.71 -13.23 -17.67
N LEU A 557 5.55 -12.69 -17.28
CA LEU A 557 4.27 -13.42 -17.24
C LEU A 557 3.86 -13.90 -18.64
N SER A 558 3.88 -13.02 -19.65
CA SER A 558 3.53 -13.37 -21.04
C SER A 558 4.37 -14.54 -21.57
N VAL A 559 5.70 -14.46 -21.41
CA VAL A 559 6.64 -15.50 -21.87
C VAL A 559 6.50 -16.81 -21.09
N ARG A 560 6.28 -16.75 -19.78
CA ARG A 560 5.96 -17.93 -18.96
C ARG A 560 4.67 -18.61 -19.42
N ASP A 561 3.68 -17.83 -19.81
CA ASP A 561 2.37 -18.30 -20.26
C ASP A 561 2.36 -18.62 -21.78
N GLY A 562 3.53 -18.77 -22.40
CA GLY A 562 3.69 -19.23 -23.79
C GLY A 562 3.48 -18.17 -24.88
N HIS A 563 3.32 -16.91 -24.51
CA HIS A 563 3.07 -15.78 -25.41
C HIS A 563 4.33 -14.91 -25.57
N PRO A 564 4.52 -14.20 -26.70
CA PRO A 564 5.66 -13.29 -26.85
C PRO A 564 5.63 -12.18 -25.80
N ALA A 565 6.80 -11.68 -25.40
CA ALA A 565 6.91 -10.48 -24.58
C ALA A 565 6.31 -9.28 -25.34
N ALA A 566 5.29 -8.63 -24.76
CA ALA A 566 4.54 -7.56 -25.39
C ALA A 566 5.39 -6.29 -25.60
N TRP A 567 6.28 -5.99 -24.64
CA TRP A 567 7.20 -4.86 -24.71
C TRP A 567 8.64 -5.34 -24.79
N GLN A 568 9.40 -4.88 -25.78
CA GLN A 568 10.78 -5.32 -26.03
C GLN A 568 11.70 -4.10 -26.04
N PRO A 569 12.04 -3.53 -24.86
CA PRO A 569 12.91 -2.36 -24.78
C PRO A 569 14.34 -2.72 -25.16
N ASN A 570 15.12 -1.71 -25.59
CA ASN A 570 16.56 -1.87 -25.69
C ASN A 570 17.16 -2.06 -24.28
N ASP A 571 17.84 -3.18 -24.09
CA ASP A 571 18.25 -3.67 -22.77
C ASP A 571 19.20 -2.71 -22.03
N GLN A 572 20.19 -2.15 -22.75
CA GLN A 572 21.12 -1.17 -22.21
C GLN A 572 20.40 0.15 -21.83
N MET A 573 19.47 0.59 -22.67
CA MET A 573 18.65 1.78 -22.46
C MET A 573 17.69 1.65 -21.26
N MET A 574 17.18 0.44 -21.01
CA MET A 574 16.32 0.11 -19.87
C MET A 574 17.12 0.02 -18.56
N ARG A 575 18.22 -0.74 -18.54
CA ARG A 575 19.08 -0.89 -17.35
C ARG A 575 19.60 0.47 -16.86
N ARG A 576 20.01 1.34 -17.80
CA ARG A 576 20.40 2.73 -17.51
C ARG A 576 19.27 3.58 -16.92
N ALA A 577 18.02 3.39 -17.37
CA ALA A 577 16.88 4.11 -16.80
C ALA A 577 16.62 3.67 -15.35
N ILE A 578 16.63 2.35 -15.08
CA ILE A 578 16.49 1.83 -13.72
C ILE A 578 17.61 2.36 -12.79
N GLN A 579 18.86 2.32 -13.24
CA GLN A 579 19.99 2.88 -12.50
C GLN A 579 19.84 4.39 -12.25
N ALA A 580 19.36 5.15 -13.24
CA ALA A 580 19.10 6.58 -13.11
C ALA A 580 18.00 6.91 -12.09
N VAL A 581 16.96 6.06 -11.96
CA VAL A 581 15.96 6.20 -10.89
C VAL A 581 16.61 6.02 -9.52
N VAL A 582 17.36 4.92 -9.30
CA VAL A 582 18.05 4.65 -8.03
C VAL A 582 18.91 5.84 -7.60
N VAL A 583 19.84 6.28 -8.46
CA VAL A 583 20.79 7.36 -8.14
C VAL A 583 20.09 8.69 -7.84
N VAL A 584 19.04 9.03 -8.58
CA VAL A 584 18.32 10.30 -8.34
C VAL A 584 17.46 10.22 -7.08
N LEU A 585 16.93 9.05 -6.71
CA LEU A 585 16.22 8.86 -5.44
C LEU A 585 17.18 8.96 -4.23
N GLU A 586 18.39 8.42 -4.32
CA GLU A 586 19.43 8.58 -3.28
C GLU A 586 19.80 10.06 -3.05
N GLU A 587 19.95 10.83 -4.15
CA GLU A 587 20.18 12.28 -4.08
C GLU A 587 18.97 13.08 -3.58
N PHE A 588 17.76 12.56 -3.72
CA PHE A 588 16.57 13.14 -3.07
C PHE A 588 16.55 12.87 -1.56
N GLY A 589 16.98 11.69 -1.10
CA GLY A 589 17.12 11.36 0.33
C GLY A 589 18.01 12.37 1.06
N LYS A 590 19.24 12.57 0.55
CA LYS A 590 20.21 13.59 1.00
C LYS A 590 19.66 15.02 1.13
N ARG A 591 18.49 15.31 0.57
CA ARG A 591 17.80 16.62 0.59
C ARG A 591 16.43 16.60 1.29
N ARG A 592 15.82 15.43 1.52
CA ARG A 592 14.48 15.23 2.09
C ARG A 592 14.46 13.90 2.87
N PRO A 593 14.58 13.93 4.21
CA PRO A 593 14.60 12.72 5.04
C PRO A 593 13.39 11.81 4.82
N GLY A 594 13.63 10.50 4.80
CA GLY A 594 12.64 9.45 4.60
C GLY A 594 12.40 9.08 3.12
N VAL A 595 13.13 9.69 2.18
CA VAL A 595 13.09 9.38 0.73
C VAL A 595 14.17 8.38 0.32
N GLU A 596 15.18 8.15 1.16
CA GLU A 596 16.12 7.03 1.09
C GLU A 596 15.36 5.71 0.92
N ARG A 597 14.26 5.58 1.67
CA ARG A 597 13.30 4.45 1.68
C ARG A 597 12.47 4.27 0.41
N LEU A 598 12.66 5.15 -0.58
CA LEU A 598 12.14 4.95 -1.93
C LEU A 598 13.27 4.52 -2.88
N ALA A 599 14.53 4.87 -2.59
CA ALA A 599 15.69 4.47 -3.36
C ALA A 599 16.07 2.99 -3.13
N GLU A 600 16.14 2.58 -1.86
CA GLU A 600 16.42 1.20 -1.44
C GLU A 600 15.30 0.27 -1.91
N SER A 601 14.04 0.53 -1.53
CA SER A 601 12.88 -0.18 -2.03
C SER A 601 12.77 -0.24 -3.57
N PHE A 602 13.14 0.82 -4.31
CA PHE A 602 13.15 0.75 -5.78
C PHE A 602 14.29 -0.13 -6.33
N ARG A 603 15.50 0.00 -5.76
CA ARG A 603 16.66 -0.83 -6.10
C ARG A 603 16.31 -2.31 -5.94
N HIS A 604 15.74 -2.70 -4.80
CA HIS A 604 15.21 -4.04 -4.53
C HIS A 604 14.33 -4.57 -5.67
N HIS A 605 13.20 -3.91 -5.94
CA HIS A 605 12.20 -4.43 -6.88
C HIS A 605 12.81 -4.59 -8.28
N SER A 606 13.77 -3.74 -8.63
CA SER A 606 14.50 -3.84 -9.91
C SER A 606 15.45 -5.03 -9.97
N THR A 607 16.17 -5.34 -8.88
CA THR A 607 17.05 -6.51 -8.78
C THR A 607 16.27 -7.81 -8.93
N VAL A 608 15.17 -7.97 -8.19
CA VAL A 608 14.32 -9.18 -8.25
C VAL A 608 13.81 -9.45 -9.66
N ILE A 609 13.35 -8.41 -10.35
CA ILE A 609 12.84 -8.53 -11.72
C ILE A 609 13.97 -8.88 -12.71
N PHE A 610 15.18 -8.34 -12.54
CA PHE A 610 16.32 -8.75 -13.35
C PHE A 610 16.74 -10.21 -13.10
N SER A 611 16.70 -10.69 -11.85
CA SER A 611 16.97 -12.10 -11.53
C SER A 611 15.95 -13.05 -12.18
N HIS A 612 14.66 -12.72 -12.17
CA HIS A 612 13.63 -13.51 -12.87
C HIS A 612 13.85 -13.55 -14.38
N LEU A 613 14.25 -12.43 -15.00
CA LEU A 613 14.52 -12.35 -16.45
C LEU A 613 15.78 -13.13 -16.85
N ALA A 614 16.85 -13.07 -16.03
CA ALA A 614 18.08 -13.83 -16.27
C ALA A 614 17.81 -15.35 -16.22
N TYR A 615 17.14 -15.82 -15.17
CA TYR A 615 16.73 -17.23 -15.03
C TYR A 615 15.88 -17.73 -16.20
N GLN A 616 15.00 -16.88 -16.73
CA GLN A 616 14.18 -17.21 -17.91
C GLN A 616 15.02 -17.32 -19.19
N GLN A 617 16.05 -16.49 -19.38
CA GLN A 617 16.99 -16.63 -20.50
C GLN A 617 17.84 -17.92 -20.38
N GLU A 618 18.30 -18.26 -19.18
CA GLU A 618 19.04 -19.51 -18.91
C GLU A 618 18.19 -20.76 -19.19
N GLN A 619 16.91 -20.75 -18.82
CA GLN A 619 15.99 -21.85 -19.18
C GLN A 619 15.74 -21.95 -20.70
N ILE A 620 15.70 -20.83 -21.42
CA ILE A 620 15.55 -20.83 -22.89
C ILE A 620 16.84 -21.33 -23.58
N HIS A 621 18.02 -21.11 -22.99
CA HIS A 621 19.30 -21.57 -23.54
C HIS A 621 19.70 -23.00 -23.13
N SER A 622 19.05 -23.58 -22.12
CA SER A 622 19.33 -24.95 -21.64
C SER A 622 18.39 -26.03 -22.22
N GLN A 623 17.37 -25.67 -22.99
CA GLN A 623 16.60 -26.64 -23.77
C GLN A 623 17.39 -27.10 -25.01
N PRO A 624 17.46 -28.42 -25.30
CA PRO A 624 17.99 -28.90 -26.57
C PRO A 624 17.09 -28.43 -27.74
N PRO A 625 17.64 -28.24 -28.96
CA PRO A 625 16.89 -27.69 -30.08
C PRO A 625 15.75 -28.65 -30.50
N SER A 626 14.54 -28.34 -30.07
CA SER A 626 13.34 -29.06 -30.46
C SER A 626 13.00 -28.76 -31.92
N GLN A 627 12.61 -29.79 -32.67
CA GLN A 627 12.25 -29.64 -34.07
C GLN A 627 10.89 -28.92 -34.18
N SER A 628 10.91 -27.63 -34.48
CA SER A 628 9.70 -26.85 -34.72
C SER A 628 8.83 -27.48 -35.81
N PRO A 629 7.53 -27.72 -35.58
CA PRO A 629 6.63 -28.15 -36.64
C PRO A 629 6.51 -27.04 -37.70
N LEU A 630 6.38 -27.44 -38.95
CA LEU A 630 6.33 -26.55 -40.12
C LEU A 630 5.22 -25.48 -40.01
N GLN A 631 5.60 -24.24 -39.72
CA GLN A 631 4.74 -23.09 -39.94
C GLN A 631 4.69 -22.74 -41.45
N PRO A 632 3.52 -22.38 -42.01
CA PRO A 632 3.40 -21.97 -43.40
C PRO A 632 4.13 -20.64 -43.63
N GLN A 633 4.92 -20.58 -44.72
CA GLN A 633 5.73 -19.41 -45.05
C GLN A 633 4.87 -18.20 -45.46
N LEU A 634 4.85 -17.16 -44.62
CA LEU A 634 4.53 -15.80 -45.07
C LEU A 634 5.82 -15.13 -45.57
N GLN A 635 5.75 -14.55 -46.77
CA GLN A 635 6.91 -14.08 -47.51
C GLN A 635 7.53 -12.81 -46.89
N GLN A 636 8.73 -12.93 -46.34
CA GLN A 636 9.58 -11.77 -46.09
C GLN A 636 10.19 -11.28 -47.42
N GLN A 637 10.06 -9.99 -47.71
CA GLN A 637 10.79 -9.34 -48.81
C GLN A 637 12.15 -8.84 -48.32
N ASN A 638 13.18 -9.02 -49.15
CA ASN A 638 14.57 -8.73 -48.81
C ASN A 638 14.83 -7.25 -48.51
N VAL A 639 15.62 -6.97 -47.47
CA VAL A 639 16.48 -5.78 -47.38
C VAL A 639 17.89 -6.26 -47.01
N LEU A 640 18.91 -5.65 -47.61
CA LEU A 640 20.27 -6.19 -47.66
C LEU A 640 21.07 -6.00 -46.36
N VAL A 641 21.81 -7.05 -45.98
CA VAL A 641 22.83 -7.01 -44.93
C VAL A 641 24.16 -6.51 -45.52
N ALA A 642 24.80 -5.53 -44.87
CA ALA A 642 26.19 -5.17 -45.13
C ALA A 642 27.14 -6.10 -44.34
N PRO A 643 28.32 -6.47 -44.88
CA PRO A 643 29.17 -7.49 -44.27
C PRO A 643 29.86 -7.02 -42.98
N PRO A 644 30.23 -7.94 -42.07
CA PRO A 644 30.93 -7.62 -40.84
C PRO A 644 32.37 -7.15 -41.12
N VAL A 645 32.81 -6.10 -40.42
CA VAL A 645 34.20 -5.64 -40.39
C VAL A 645 34.94 -6.39 -39.25
N PRO A 646 36.21 -6.79 -39.41
CA PRO A 646 36.81 -7.80 -38.53
C PRO A 646 37.08 -7.36 -37.08
N MET A 647 37.02 -8.35 -36.18
CA MET A 647 37.71 -8.31 -34.89
C MET A 647 39.22 -8.08 -35.08
N ALA A 648 39.80 -7.22 -34.24
CA ALA A 648 41.23 -7.15 -33.98
C ALA A 648 41.49 -7.57 -32.52
N ALA A 649 42.67 -8.13 -32.23
CA ALA A 649 42.85 -9.05 -31.10
C ALA A 649 43.63 -8.47 -29.89
N THR A 650 43.35 -9.09 -28.73
CA THR A 650 44.24 -9.38 -27.58
C THR A 650 45.48 -8.53 -27.32
N LEU A 651 45.61 -8.06 -26.08
CA LEU A 651 46.89 -8.04 -25.37
C LEU A 651 46.62 -8.25 -23.87
N ASP A 652 47.35 -9.19 -23.27
CA ASP A 652 47.11 -9.73 -21.93
C ASP A 652 48.06 -9.16 -20.86
N ASP A 653 47.75 -9.45 -19.60
CA ASP A 653 48.59 -9.52 -18.39
C ASP A 653 49.62 -8.40 -18.04
N VAL A 654 49.53 -7.90 -16.80
CA VAL A 654 50.51 -8.15 -15.69
C VAL A 654 50.12 -7.35 -14.42
N LEU A 655 50.35 -7.93 -13.24
CA LEU A 655 50.12 -7.31 -11.91
C LEU A 655 51.13 -6.21 -11.57
N LEU A 656 50.84 -5.41 -10.53
CA LEU A 656 51.80 -5.15 -9.44
C LEU A 656 51.15 -4.55 -8.16
N VAL A 657 51.83 -4.75 -7.03
CA VAL A 657 51.67 -4.12 -5.71
C VAL A 657 53.01 -3.38 -5.49
N ASP A 658 53.14 -2.17 -4.92
CA ASP A 658 52.87 -1.77 -3.53
C ASP A 658 52.72 -0.21 -3.43
N GLY A 659 52.93 0.54 -2.33
CA GLY A 659 53.34 0.20 -0.97
C GLY A 659 53.54 1.45 -0.08
N SER A 660 52.71 1.63 0.95
CA SER A 660 52.86 2.75 1.91
C SER A 660 52.29 2.43 3.30
N GLY A 661 52.70 1.29 3.87
CA GLY A 661 52.08 0.71 5.06
C GLY A 661 52.01 1.63 6.29
N ASN A 662 50.82 2.16 6.55
CA ASN A 662 50.39 2.77 7.81
C ASN A 662 48.87 2.60 7.94
N VAL A 663 48.41 2.22 9.14
CA VAL A 663 47.03 1.84 9.42
C VAL A 663 46.29 2.99 10.11
N PRO A 664 45.15 3.47 9.59
CA PRO A 664 44.13 4.10 10.42
C PRO A 664 43.33 2.99 11.12
N LEU A 665 43.45 2.88 12.44
CA LEU A 665 42.70 1.87 13.19
C LEU A 665 41.19 2.19 13.17
N ILE A 666 40.40 1.21 12.74
CA ILE A 666 39.02 0.98 13.15
C ILE A 666 38.94 -0.51 13.55
N ASP A 667 38.01 -0.86 14.43
CA ASP A 667 38.08 -2.03 15.31
C ASP A 667 38.23 -3.41 14.61
N ALA A 668 38.78 -4.37 15.37
CA ALA A 668 38.94 -5.77 14.97
C ALA A 668 37.81 -6.68 15.50
N GLN A 669 36.84 -6.13 16.24
CA GLN A 669 35.63 -6.85 16.68
C GLN A 669 34.59 -6.92 15.54
N LEU A 670 34.73 -7.94 14.68
CA LEU A 670 33.73 -8.35 13.69
C LEU A 670 32.87 -9.48 14.26
N ALA A 671 31.75 -9.12 14.88
CA ALA A 671 30.92 -10.05 15.63
C ALA A 671 30.03 -10.92 14.72
N ASP A 672 30.47 -12.15 14.44
CA ASP A 672 29.64 -13.20 13.84
C ASP A 672 28.68 -13.79 14.92
N GLU A 673 27.56 -13.12 15.17
CA GLU A 673 26.67 -13.42 16.31
C GLU A 673 25.55 -14.45 16.01
N LEU A 674 25.43 -15.48 16.86
CA LEU A 674 24.32 -16.44 16.89
C LEU A 674 23.49 -16.30 18.17
N PHE A 675 22.17 -16.19 18.03
CA PHE A 675 21.21 -16.14 19.14
C PHE A 675 20.22 -17.29 19.04
N TYR A 676 20.20 -18.21 20.02
CA TYR A 676 19.24 -19.33 20.01
C TYR A 676 18.85 -19.79 21.42
N SER A 677 17.63 -20.31 21.60
CA SER A 677 17.22 -20.90 22.88
C SER A 677 17.76 -22.32 23.05
N LYS A 678 18.42 -22.59 24.18
CA LYS A 678 18.90 -23.93 24.56
C LYS A 678 17.79 -24.76 25.21
N ASP A 679 16.98 -24.08 26.02
CA ASP A 679 15.82 -24.53 26.79
C ASP A 679 14.87 -23.32 26.98
N PRO A 680 13.73 -23.42 27.68
CA PRO A 680 12.81 -22.28 27.83
C PRO A 680 13.41 -21.05 28.53
N GLN A 681 14.36 -21.22 29.45
CA GLN A 681 14.91 -20.16 30.29
C GLN A 681 16.25 -19.64 29.76
N THR A 682 17.05 -20.50 29.12
CA THR A 682 18.38 -20.16 28.62
C THR A 682 18.34 -19.69 27.16
N LEU A 683 18.46 -18.37 26.95
CA LEU A 683 18.94 -17.80 25.68
C LEU A 683 20.46 -17.97 25.62
N GLU A 684 20.98 -18.50 24.52
CA GLU A 684 22.40 -18.64 24.26
C GLU A 684 22.82 -17.66 23.17
N ILE A 685 23.76 -16.76 23.50
CA ILE A 685 24.31 -15.74 22.62
C ILE A 685 25.78 -16.07 22.42
N LEU A 686 26.18 -16.36 21.18
CA LEU A 686 27.54 -16.77 20.82
C LEU A 686 28.11 -15.75 19.82
N PRO A 687 28.98 -14.81 20.26
CA PRO A 687 29.70 -13.91 19.36
C PRO A 687 30.83 -14.66 18.62
N ASP A 688 31.35 -14.03 17.56
CA ASP A 688 32.52 -14.46 16.80
C ASP A 688 32.47 -15.95 16.38
N THR A 689 31.30 -16.46 15.96
CA THR A 689 31.06 -17.90 15.81
C THR A 689 31.00 -18.37 14.36
N LEU A 690 31.99 -19.17 13.95
CA LEU A 690 31.98 -19.85 12.65
C LEU A 690 30.96 -21.00 12.64
N LEU A 691 30.00 -20.95 11.73
CA LEU A 691 29.04 -22.02 11.45
C LEU A 691 29.34 -22.67 10.09
N ILE A 692 29.59 -23.98 10.06
CA ILE A 692 29.86 -24.72 8.81
C ILE A 692 28.61 -25.50 8.40
N ILE A 693 28.11 -25.25 7.19
CA ILE A 693 26.88 -25.83 6.64
C ILE A 693 27.25 -26.70 5.42
N SER A 694 26.64 -27.89 5.31
CA SER A 694 26.81 -28.79 4.18
C SER A 694 26.10 -28.29 2.92
N ALA A 695 26.49 -28.80 1.75
CA ALA A 695 25.75 -28.62 0.50
C ALA A 695 24.33 -29.25 0.51
N THR A 696 23.98 -30.03 1.54
CA THR A 696 22.62 -30.57 1.79
C THR A 696 21.81 -29.75 2.80
N GLY A 697 22.36 -28.63 3.29
CA GLY A 697 21.68 -27.71 4.19
C GLY A 697 21.69 -28.10 5.67
N GLN A 698 22.59 -29.00 6.08
CA GLN A 698 22.77 -29.42 7.47
C GLN A 698 23.95 -28.70 8.12
N ILE A 699 23.82 -28.33 9.39
CA ILE A 699 24.91 -27.80 10.20
C ILE A 699 25.89 -28.93 10.48
N GLN A 700 27.12 -28.81 10.00
CA GLN A 700 28.18 -29.81 10.22
C GLN A 700 28.94 -29.54 11.52
N SER A 701 29.27 -28.28 11.79
CA SER A 701 29.93 -27.86 13.01
C SER A 701 29.65 -26.38 13.33
N LEU A 702 29.91 -26.02 14.59
CA LEU A 702 29.72 -24.68 15.15
C LEU A 702 30.92 -24.44 16.08
N HIS A 703 31.66 -23.35 15.84
CA HIS A 703 32.92 -23.04 16.52
C HIS A 703 32.84 -21.64 17.16
N PRO A 704 32.44 -21.52 18.45
CA PRO A 704 32.33 -20.24 19.11
C PRO A 704 33.69 -19.57 19.31
N SER A 705 33.73 -18.23 19.28
CA SER A 705 34.96 -17.45 19.49
C SER A 705 36.12 -17.85 18.56
N THR A 706 35.81 -18.03 17.27
CA THR A 706 36.76 -18.36 16.21
C THR A 706 37.47 -17.10 15.71
N ASN A 707 38.81 -17.07 15.76
CA ASN A 707 39.56 -15.99 15.14
C ASN A 707 39.58 -16.17 13.60
N PRO A 708 39.50 -15.10 12.80
CA PRO A 708 39.57 -15.19 11.34
C PRO A 708 40.75 -16.01 10.77
N PRO A 709 41.98 -15.99 11.35
CA PRO A 709 43.08 -16.84 10.89
C PRO A 709 42.88 -18.34 11.08
N ASP A 710 41.98 -18.77 11.98
CA ASP A 710 41.70 -20.19 12.25
C ASP A 710 40.70 -20.79 11.24
N ILE A 711 39.87 -19.95 10.59
CA ILE A 711 38.82 -20.36 9.66
C ILE A 711 39.32 -21.31 8.55
N PRO A 712 40.44 -21.05 7.84
CA PRO A 712 40.93 -21.96 6.80
C PRO A 712 41.29 -23.36 7.33
N VAL A 713 41.78 -23.44 8.58
CA VAL A 713 42.12 -24.69 9.24
C VAL A 713 40.85 -25.45 9.63
N LEU A 714 39.84 -24.75 10.17
CA LEU A 714 38.54 -25.33 10.53
C LEU A 714 37.77 -25.84 9.30
N LEU A 715 37.76 -25.08 8.20
CA LEU A 715 37.22 -25.54 6.91
C LEU A 715 37.91 -26.82 6.43
N THR A 716 39.25 -26.84 6.45
CA THR A 716 40.03 -28.03 6.07
C THR A 716 39.71 -29.24 6.95
N GLN A 717 39.57 -29.06 8.27
CA GLN A 717 39.16 -30.11 9.21
C GLN A 717 37.73 -30.62 8.93
N ALA A 718 36.83 -29.76 8.47
CA ALA A 718 35.49 -30.11 8.04
C ALA A 718 35.42 -30.73 6.62
N ASN A 719 36.57 -30.99 5.97
CA ASN A 719 36.73 -31.49 4.60
C ASN A 719 36.26 -30.52 3.50
N HIS A 720 36.24 -29.22 3.80
CA HIS A 720 36.05 -28.15 2.82
C HIS A 720 37.39 -27.63 2.32
N ASN A 721 37.44 -27.16 1.07
CA ASN A 721 38.62 -26.49 0.53
C ASN A 721 38.53 -24.98 0.83
N PRO A 722 39.40 -24.41 1.69
CA PRO A 722 39.30 -23.01 2.10
C PRO A 722 39.46 -22.01 0.94
N ASP A 723 40.15 -22.39 -0.16
CA ASP A 723 40.33 -21.53 -1.33
C ASP A 723 39.06 -21.41 -2.20
N THR A 724 38.06 -22.29 -2.01
CA THR A 724 36.85 -22.36 -2.86
C THR A 724 35.53 -22.37 -2.10
N THR A 725 35.53 -22.61 -0.79
CA THR A 725 34.31 -22.61 0.03
C THR A 725 33.92 -21.17 0.40
N PRO A 726 32.70 -20.70 0.06
CA PRO A 726 32.30 -19.33 0.32
C PRO A 726 32.08 -19.07 1.81
N VAL A 727 32.92 -18.21 2.39
CA VAL A 727 32.73 -17.67 3.75
C VAL A 727 31.91 -16.39 3.66
N THR A 728 30.92 -16.22 4.55
CA THR A 728 30.15 -14.98 4.72
C THR A 728 30.30 -14.53 6.16
N THR A 729 31.00 -13.41 6.37
CA THR A 729 31.10 -12.72 7.66
C THR A 729 29.94 -11.72 7.79
N LEU A 730 29.39 -11.60 9.00
CA LEU A 730 28.31 -10.67 9.32
C LEU A 730 28.88 -9.28 9.68
N ALA A 731 28.09 -8.22 9.48
CA ALA A 731 28.42 -6.92 10.06
C ALA A 731 28.08 -6.89 11.56
N ALA A 732 28.74 -6.04 12.36
CA ALA A 732 28.45 -5.85 13.79
C ALA A 732 27.08 -5.18 14.10
N THR A 733 26.17 -5.13 13.12
CA THR A 733 24.75 -4.81 13.29
C THR A 733 23.85 -5.98 12.88
N GLU A 734 24.41 -7.14 12.57
CA GLU A 734 23.74 -8.32 12.05
C GLU A 734 23.95 -9.54 12.94
N PHE A 735 22.89 -10.32 13.13
CA PHE A 735 22.96 -11.57 13.89
C PHE A 735 22.00 -12.63 13.32
N LEU A 736 22.35 -13.90 13.54
CA LEU A 736 21.57 -15.05 13.08
C LEU A 736 20.70 -15.61 14.21
N ILE A 737 19.42 -15.84 13.90
CA ILE A 737 18.47 -16.59 14.74
C ILE A 737 17.95 -17.84 14.00
N PRO A 738 17.52 -18.89 14.72
CA PRO A 738 16.71 -19.94 14.14
C PRO A 738 15.45 -19.35 13.49
N GLY A 739 15.01 -19.93 12.37
CA GLY A 739 13.77 -19.54 11.72
C GLY A 739 12.55 -19.76 12.61
N PHE A 740 11.57 -18.87 12.50
CA PHE A 740 10.36 -18.94 13.32
C PHE A 740 9.45 -20.10 12.88
N ILE A 741 8.78 -20.70 13.86
CA ILE A 741 7.90 -21.86 13.66
C ILE A 741 6.49 -21.46 14.07
N ASP A 742 5.62 -21.28 13.07
CA ASP A 742 4.21 -20.95 13.25
C ASP A 742 3.41 -22.24 13.45
N THR A 743 3.09 -22.54 14.71
CA THR A 743 2.46 -23.80 15.12
C THR A 743 0.96 -23.87 14.87
N HIS A 744 0.30 -22.78 14.45
CA HIS A 744 -1.09 -22.81 14.01
C HIS A 744 -1.45 -21.60 13.13
N THR A 745 -1.83 -21.86 11.88
CA THR A 745 -2.20 -20.79 10.94
C THR A 745 -3.09 -21.27 9.78
N HIS A 746 -4.05 -20.45 9.34
CA HIS A 746 -5.05 -20.84 8.31
C HIS A 746 -4.74 -20.24 6.95
N ALA A 747 -4.13 -21.02 6.04
CA ALA A 747 -3.78 -20.54 4.70
C ALA A 747 -4.97 -20.01 3.86
N PRO A 748 -6.18 -20.63 3.86
CA PRO A 748 -7.35 -20.11 3.15
C PRO A 748 -7.81 -18.72 3.62
N GLN A 749 -7.53 -18.42 4.89
CA GLN A 749 -7.97 -17.20 5.56
C GLN A 749 -6.96 -16.04 5.40
N TRP A 750 -5.88 -16.25 4.63
CA TRP A 750 -4.95 -15.18 4.26
C TRP A 750 -5.65 -13.98 3.59
N SER A 751 -6.81 -14.19 2.97
CA SER A 751 -7.63 -13.15 2.33
C SER A 751 -8.56 -12.37 3.27
N GLN A 752 -8.64 -12.70 4.56
CA GLN A 752 -9.59 -12.09 5.52
C GLN A 752 -8.98 -11.49 6.78
N ARG A 753 -7.64 -11.47 6.93
CA ARG A 753 -6.99 -10.87 8.12
C ARG A 753 -7.47 -9.43 8.33
N GLY A 754 -7.85 -9.11 9.57
CA GLY A 754 -8.40 -7.81 9.96
C GLY A 754 -9.93 -7.67 9.82
N LEU A 755 -10.64 -8.68 9.29
CA LEU A 755 -12.10 -8.67 9.23
C LEU A 755 -12.73 -9.32 10.46
N GLY A 756 -13.71 -8.63 11.06
CA GLY A 756 -14.62 -9.20 12.07
C GLY A 756 -14.11 -9.27 13.51
N ARG A 757 -13.20 -8.38 13.91
CA ARG A 757 -12.79 -8.23 15.33
C ARG A 757 -13.97 -7.74 16.19
N GLY A 758 -14.04 -8.18 17.45
CA GLY A 758 -15.20 -7.90 18.32
C GLY A 758 -16.48 -8.70 17.98
N ILE A 759 -16.37 -9.81 17.26
CA ILE A 759 -17.47 -10.72 16.91
C ILE A 759 -17.22 -12.08 17.58
N PRO A 760 -18.24 -12.75 18.16
CA PRO A 760 -18.09 -14.08 18.73
C PRO A 760 -17.60 -15.11 17.72
N LEU A 761 -16.65 -15.97 18.12
CA LEU A 761 -15.98 -16.99 17.28
C LEU A 761 -16.93 -17.71 16.30
N LEU A 762 -18.00 -18.33 16.81
CA LEU A 762 -18.94 -19.10 15.99
C LEU A 762 -19.75 -18.21 15.02
N THR A 763 -19.97 -16.95 15.37
CA THR A 763 -20.63 -15.95 14.49
C THR A 763 -19.67 -15.43 13.42
N TRP A 764 -18.39 -15.25 13.77
CA TRP A 764 -17.33 -14.87 12.86
C TRP A 764 -17.04 -15.96 11.82
N LEU A 765 -17.02 -17.23 12.25
CA LEU A 765 -16.87 -18.39 11.37
C LEU A 765 -17.98 -18.44 10.30
N GLU A 766 -19.23 -18.34 10.73
CA GLU A 766 -20.43 -18.39 9.87
C GLU A 766 -20.51 -17.19 8.90
N GLN A 767 -20.29 -15.96 9.39
CA GLN A 767 -20.54 -14.75 8.59
C GLN A 767 -19.38 -14.35 7.67
N ILE A 768 -18.14 -14.81 7.95
CA ILE A 768 -16.94 -14.36 7.25
C ILE A 768 -16.10 -15.55 6.78
N THR A 769 -15.66 -16.41 7.70
CA THR A 769 -14.64 -17.42 7.43
C THR A 769 -15.04 -18.43 6.37
N PHE A 770 -16.18 -19.11 6.54
CA PHE A 770 -16.61 -20.12 5.55
C PHE A 770 -16.80 -19.52 4.16
N ALA A 771 -17.26 -18.27 4.06
CA ALA A 771 -17.41 -17.55 2.79
C ALA A 771 -16.07 -17.16 2.13
N HIS A 772 -14.98 -17.07 2.89
CA HIS A 772 -13.62 -16.93 2.35
C HIS A 772 -13.00 -18.28 2.00
N GLU A 773 -13.14 -19.30 2.86
CA GLU A 773 -12.59 -20.63 2.60
C GLU A 773 -13.27 -21.34 1.42
N ALA A 774 -14.57 -21.11 1.18
CA ALA A 774 -15.29 -21.65 0.03
C ALA A 774 -14.70 -21.23 -1.33
N LYS A 775 -14.02 -20.07 -1.41
CA LYS A 775 -13.37 -19.58 -2.64
C LYS A 775 -12.22 -20.48 -3.09
N LEU A 776 -11.66 -21.29 -2.19
CA LEU A 776 -10.58 -22.24 -2.49
C LEU A 776 -11.07 -23.45 -3.31
N ALA A 777 -12.36 -23.53 -3.61
CA ALA A 777 -12.90 -24.45 -4.61
C ALA A 777 -12.40 -24.15 -6.04
N ASP A 778 -11.92 -22.92 -6.30
CA ASP A 778 -11.22 -22.55 -7.53
C ASP A 778 -9.69 -22.79 -7.37
N PRO A 779 -9.09 -23.73 -8.13
CA PRO A 779 -7.64 -23.97 -8.12
C PRO A 779 -6.80 -22.73 -8.47
N VAL A 780 -7.32 -21.82 -9.29
CA VAL A 780 -6.59 -20.61 -9.71
C VAL A 780 -6.53 -19.62 -8.55
N TYR A 781 -7.66 -19.33 -7.90
CA TYR A 781 -7.70 -18.54 -6.66
C TYR A 781 -6.85 -19.18 -5.55
N ALA A 782 -6.92 -20.50 -5.38
CA ALA A 782 -6.10 -21.24 -4.41
C ALA A 782 -4.60 -21.03 -4.65
N LYS A 783 -4.12 -21.23 -5.88
CA LYS A 783 -2.70 -21.06 -6.24
C LYS A 783 -2.21 -19.62 -6.07
N GLN A 784 -3.06 -18.63 -6.33
CA GLN A 784 -2.75 -17.22 -6.08
C GLN A 784 -2.68 -16.91 -4.58
N LEU A 785 -3.67 -17.34 -3.80
CA LEU A 785 -3.78 -17.01 -2.39
C LEU A 785 -2.72 -17.72 -1.54
N TYR A 786 -2.48 -19.01 -1.77
CA TYR A 786 -1.46 -19.77 -1.04
C TYR A 786 -0.05 -19.30 -1.37
N ARG A 787 0.22 -18.86 -2.61
CA ARG A 787 1.49 -18.21 -2.94
C ARG A 787 1.68 -16.93 -2.13
N ALA A 788 0.64 -16.08 -2.03
CA ALA A 788 0.70 -14.88 -1.21
C ALA A 788 0.88 -15.18 0.30
N ALA A 789 0.32 -16.29 0.78
CA ALA A 789 0.48 -16.75 2.16
C ALA A 789 1.91 -17.23 2.46
N VAL A 790 2.43 -18.18 1.69
CA VAL A 790 3.77 -18.77 1.88
C VAL A 790 4.88 -17.75 1.67
N GLN A 791 4.75 -16.86 0.68
CA GLN A 791 5.72 -15.75 0.52
C GLN A 791 5.58 -14.72 1.66
N GLY A 792 4.38 -14.51 2.20
CA GLY A 792 4.12 -13.59 3.31
C GLY A 792 4.68 -14.08 4.64
N SER A 793 4.51 -15.35 4.98
CA SER A 793 5.09 -15.99 6.17
C SER A 793 6.62 -16.03 6.11
N LEU A 794 7.20 -16.42 4.98
CA LEU A 794 8.66 -16.38 4.78
C LEU A 794 9.22 -14.96 4.88
N LYS A 795 8.50 -13.93 4.42
CA LYS A 795 8.93 -12.53 4.61
C LYS A 795 9.06 -12.19 6.11
N GLN A 796 8.18 -12.74 6.95
CA GLN A 796 8.14 -12.57 8.40
C GLN A 796 9.10 -13.51 9.16
N GLY A 797 9.98 -14.24 8.46
CA GLY A 797 10.95 -15.16 9.07
C GLY A 797 10.39 -16.54 9.46
N ILE A 798 9.15 -16.86 9.07
CA ILE A 798 8.50 -18.13 9.40
C ILE A 798 8.97 -19.21 8.42
N THR A 799 10.03 -19.94 8.79
CA THR A 799 10.62 -21.04 8.01
C THR A 799 9.73 -22.28 7.99
N THR A 800 9.02 -22.54 9.10
CA THR A 800 8.11 -23.68 9.28
C THR A 800 6.71 -23.21 9.63
N ALA A 801 5.68 -23.73 8.97
CA ALA A 801 4.28 -23.41 9.29
C ALA A 801 3.37 -24.65 9.37
N CYS A 802 2.52 -24.71 10.39
CA CYS A 802 1.46 -25.70 10.56
C CYS A 802 0.15 -25.13 9.99
N TYR A 803 -0.08 -25.42 8.71
CA TYR A 803 -1.21 -24.92 7.95
C TYR A 803 -2.47 -25.77 8.09
N TYR A 804 -3.55 -25.10 8.45
CA TYR A 804 -4.90 -25.53 8.13
C TYR A 804 -5.19 -25.16 6.67
N GLY A 805 -5.41 -26.17 5.82
CA GLY A 805 -5.96 -26.01 4.48
C GLY A 805 -7.49 -25.97 4.50
N SER A 806 -8.13 -25.59 3.38
CA SER A 806 -9.60 -25.62 3.27
C SER A 806 -10.13 -27.06 3.28
N ARG A 807 -11.46 -27.26 3.32
CA ARG A 807 -12.02 -28.60 3.11
C ARG A 807 -11.81 -29.17 1.70
N HIS A 808 -11.34 -28.37 0.73
CA HIS A 808 -11.05 -28.84 -0.62
C HIS A 808 -9.69 -29.53 -0.65
N LYS A 809 -9.69 -30.83 -0.95
CA LYS A 809 -8.49 -31.66 -1.11
C LYS A 809 -7.49 -31.03 -2.09
N ASP A 810 -7.90 -30.76 -3.32
CA ASP A 810 -6.99 -30.29 -4.36
C ASP A 810 -6.38 -28.91 -4.04
N ALA A 811 -7.11 -28.05 -3.31
CA ALA A 811 -6.53 -26.82 -2.77
C ALA A 811 -5.43 -27.11 -1.74
N SER A 812 -5.63 -28.10 -0.85
CA SER A 812 -4.61 -28.49 0.13
C SER A 812 -3.38 -29.12 -0.54
N VAL A 813 -3.55 -29.84 -1.66
CA VAL A 813 -2.41 -30.30 -2.49
C VAL A 813 -1.71 -29.12 -3.17
N ILE A 814 -2.43 -28.14 -3.72
CA ILE A 814 -1.85 -26.90 -4.29
C ILE A 814 -1.05 -26.11 -3.24
N LEU A 815 -1.46 -26.14 -1.97
CA LEU A 815 -0.69 -25.56 -0.87
C LEU A 815 0.63 -26.32 -0.64
N ALA A 816 0.63 -27.65 -0.68
CA ALA A 816 1.84 -28.47 -0.61
C ALA A 816 2.79 -28.21 -1.79
N GLU A 817 2.28 -28.23 -3.03
CA GLU A 817 3.02 -27.84 -4.24
C GLU A 817 3.63 -26.43 -4.11
N THR A 818 2.91 -25.50 -3.49
CA THR A 818 3.34 -24.11 -3.30
C THR A 818 4.45 -24.00 -2.25
N CYS A 819 4.36 -24.71 -1.13
CA CYS A 819 5.41 -24.78 -0.12
C CYS A 819 6.71 -25.38 -0.70
N LEU A 820 6.63 -26.50 -1.43
CA LEU A 820 7.77 -27.14 -2.08
C LEU A 820 8.43 -26.23 -3.13
N ALA A 821 7.63 -25.61 -4.02
CA ALA A 821 8.15 -24.75 -5.07
C ALA A 821 8.88 -23.50 -4.53
N ILE A 822 8.39 -22.92 -3.44
CA ILE A 822 9.01 -21.75 -2.80
C ILE A 822 10.16 -22.16 -1.87
N GLY A 823 10.05 -23.32 -1.22
CA GLY A 823 11.02 -23.88 -0.28
C GLY A 823 10.67 -23.65 1.21
N GLN A 824 9.39 -23.48 1.57
CA GLN A 824 8.99 -23.39 2.98
C GLN A 824 8.74 -24.80 3.56
N ARG A 825 9.20 -25.05 4.79
CA ARG A 825 8.85 -26.26 5.55
C ARG A 825 7.40 -26.16 6.01
N ALA A 826 6.61 -27.22 5.84
CA ALA A 826 5.18 -27.13 6.16
C ALA A 826 4.58 -28.43 6.70
N LEU A 827 3.76 -28.31 7.75
CA LEU A 827 2.81 -29.32 8.19
C LEU A 827 1.45 -28.90 7.63
N ILE A 828 0.86 -29.65 6.70
CA ILE A 828 -0.37 -29.24 5.99
C ILE A 828 -1.45 -30.29 6.17
N GLY A 829 -2.68 -29.87 6.50
CA GLY A 829 -3.84 -30.76 6.53
C GLY A 829 -5.07 -30.21 5.82
N LYS A 830 -5.78 -31.09 5.11
CA LYS A 830 -7.14 -30.84 4.59
C LYS A 830 -8.11 -30.79 5.78
N CYS A 831 -8.90 -29.71 5.91
CA CYS A 831 -9.89 -29.63 6.98
C CYS A 831 -11.01 -30.68 6.81
N ASN A 832 -11.27 -31.45 7.86
CA ASN A 832 -12.38 -32.38 7.98
C ASN A 832 -13.52 -31.71 8.75
N MET A 833 -14.70 -31.61 8.13
CA MET A 833 -15.88 -30.84 8.59
C MET A 833 -17.16 -31.44 7.98
N ASN A 834 -17.89 -32.31 8.67
CA ASN A 834 -19.12 -32.97 8.14
C ASN A 834 -20.44 -32.51 8.80
N ARG A 835 -20.40 -31.62 9.79
CA ARG A 835 -21.59 -31.01 10.41
C ARG A 835 -21.31 -29.57 10.85
N HIS A 836 -22.34 -28.85 11.32
CA HIS A 836 -22.25 -27.51 11.91
C HIS A 836 -21.40 -26.47 11.15
N ALA A 837 -21.43 -26.58 9.83
CA ALA A 837 -20.99 -25.59 8.86
C ALA A 837 -22.11 -25.44 7.80
N PRO A 838 -22.14 -24.36 7.00
CA PRO A 838 -23.18 -24.16 5.99
C PRO A 838 -23.25 -25.28 4.96
N ASP A 839 -24.46 -25.59 4.47
CA ASP A 839 -24.70 -26.62 3.44
C ASP A 839 -23.83 -26.49 2.17
N TRP A 840 -23.36 -25.27 1.87
CA TRP A 840 -22.49 -24.93 0.74
C TRP A 840 -20.98 -25.00 1.06
N TYR A 841 -20.59 -25.23 2.31
CA TYR A 841 -19.20 -25.39 2.75
C TYR A 841 -19.07 -26.46 3.85
N VAL A 842 -19.54 -27.68 3.55
CA VAL A 842 -19.43 -28.87 4.41
C VAL A 842 -19.00 -30.09 3.57
N ASP A 843 -18.31 -31.05 4.17
CA ASP A 843 -17.98 -32.33 3.53
C ASP A 843 -19.27 -33.14 3.26
N ALA A 844 -19.37 -33.77 2.08
CA ALA A 844 -20.61 -34.39 1.62
C ALA A 844 -21.02 -35.66 2.40
N SER A 845 -20.05 -36.35 3.02
CA SER A 845 -20.26 -37.48 3.93
C SER A 845 -18.98 -37.76 4.74
N VAL A 846 -19.07 -38.63 5.75
CA VAL A 846 -17.88 -39.20 6.43
C VAL A 846 -16.96 -39.86 5.40
N ASP A 847 -17.49 -40.78 4.59
CA ASP A 847 -16.73 -41.51 3.57
C ASP A 847 -15.99 -40.58 2.61
N SER A 848 -16.64 -39.51 2.14
CA SER A 848 -16.04 -38.50 1.26
C SER A 848 -14.93 -37.73 1.98
N SER A 849 -15.15 -37.36 3.24
CA SER A 849 -14.17 -36.61 4.04
C SER A 849 -12.91 -37.45 4.32
N VAL A 850 -13.10 -38.74 4.62
CA VAL A 850 -12.04 -39.72 4.86
C VAL A 850 -11.28 -40.05 3.57
N ALA A 851 -11.99 -40.31 2.46
CA ALA A 851 -11.38 -40.60 1.16
C ALA A 851 -10.54 -39.42 0.63
N ASP A 852 -11.04 -38.18 0.75
CA ASP A 852 -10.28 -36.98 0.40
C ASP A 852 -9.03 -36.81 1.27
N THR A 853 -9.10 -37.12 2.57
CA THR A 853 -7.92 -37.09 3.47
C THR A 853 -6.92 -38.20 3.11
N VAL A 854 -7.35 -39.41 2.73
CA VAL A 854 -6.45 -40.49 2.29
C VAL A 854 -5.74 -40.13 0.99
N ASP A 855 -6.46 -39.62 -0.02
CA ASP A 855 -5.87 -39.19 -1.30
C ASP A 855 -4.93 -37.98 -1.11
N PHE A 856 -5.29 -37.03 -0.23
CA PHE A 856 -4.38 -35.95 0.18
C PHE A 856 -3.08 -36.47 0.80
N ILE A 857 -3.16 -37.40 1.76
CA ILE A 857 -1.97 -37.98 2.42
C ILE A 857 -1.10 -38.73 1.40
N ALA A 858 -1.70 -39.47 0.47
CA ALA A 858 -0.96 -40.18 -0.58
C ALA A 858 -0.23 -39.21 -1.52
N ARG A 859 -0.94 -38.20 -2.04
CA ARG A 859 -0.36 -37.22 -2.99
C ARG A 859 0.70 -36.33 -2.37
N VAL A 860 0.58 -35.96 -1.08
CA VAL A 860 1.64 -35.17 -0.40
C VAL A 860 2.90 -36.01 -0.16
N LYS A 861 2.78 -37.32 0.11
CA LYS A 861 3.95 -38.22 0.16
C LYS A 861 4.59 -38.34 -1.22
N GLU A 862 3.81 -38.65 -2.25
CA GLU A 862 4.30 -38.74 -3.65
C GLU A 862 5.02 -37.47 -4.13
N LEU A 863 4.59 -36.29 -3.67
CA LEU A 863 5.24 -35.00 -3.97
C LEU A 863 6.57 -34.77 -3.24
N ASP A 864 6.85 -35.45 -2.12
CA ASP A 864 8.03 -35.18 -1.27
C ASP A 864 8.55 -36.41 -0.49
N ASP A 865 8.54 -37.59 -1.10
CA ASP A 865 9.18 -38.81 -0.57
C ASP A 865 10.72 -38.65 -0.41
N ALA A 866 11.32 -37.59 -0.97
CA ALA A 866 12.76 -37.41 -1.07
C ALA A 866 13.36 -36.35 -0.12
N THR A 867 12.64 -35.31 0.30
CA THR A 867 13.19 -34.25 1.18
C THR A 867 12.46 -34.15 2.52
N GLY A 868 11.18 -34.54 2.60
CA GLY A 868 10.39 -34.48 3.82
C GLY A 868 10.29 -33.06 4.38
N LEU A 869 10.30 -32.06 3.50
CA LEU A 869 10.11 -30.64 3.79
C LEU A 869 8.62 -30.33 4.03
N VAL A 870 7.73 -31.05 3.36
CA VAL A 870 6.27 -30.98 3.58
C VAL A 870 5.75 -32.30 4.17
N THR A 871 4.95 -32.20 5.24
CA THR A 871 4.37 -33.33 5.98
C THR A 871 2.84 -33.22 5.97
N PRO A 872 2.08 -34.27 5.58
CA PRO A 872 0.62 -34.26 5.66
C PRO A 872 0.12 -34.48 7.08
N VAL A 873 -0.99 -33.82 7.45
CA VAL A 873 -1.53 -33.75 8.81
C VAL A 873 -3.02 -34.13 8.83
N ILE A 874 -3.44 -34.93 9.81
CA ILE A 874 -4.86 -35.20 10.09
C ILE A 874 -5.49 -33.96 10.74
N THR A 875 -6.50 -33.35 10.12
CA THR A 875 -7.09 -32.08 10.59
C THR A 875 -8.62 -32.16 10.71
N PRO A 876 -9.17 -32.84 11.73
CA PRO A 876 -10.49 -32.46 12.24
C PRO A 876 -10.40 -30.98 12.62
N ARG A 877 -11.24 -30.11 12.04
CA ARG A 877 -11.10 -28.66 12.29
C ARG A 877 -11.22 -28.37 13.80
N PHE A 878 -12.32 -28.85 14.36
CA PHE A 878 -12.65 -28.89 15.78
C PHE A 878 -13.86 -29.81 16.00
N ALA A 879 -14.10 -30.20 17.25
CA ALA A 879 -15.13 -31.14 17.66
C ALA A 879 -16.55 -30.76 17.19
N ILE A 880 -16.88 -29.46 17.14
CA ILE A 880 -18.21 -28.99 16.70
C ILE A 880 -18.49 -29.42 15.25
N THR A 881 -17.55 -29.26 14.32
CA THR A 881 -17.78 -29.60 12.90
C THR A 881 -17.55 -31.06 12.53
N CYS A 882 -17.12 -31.91 13.46
CA CYS A 882 -16.86 -33.33 13.22
C CYS A 882 -17.81 -34.19 14.07
N ASP A 883 -18.52 -35.14 13.47
CA ASP A 883 -19.30 -36.12 14.26
C ASP A 883 -18.45 -37.29 14.80
N GLU A 884 -19.03 -38.11 15.67
CA GLU A 884 -18.37 -39.28 16.26
C GLU A 884 -17.84 -40.28 15.22
N HIS A 885 -18.49 -40.37 14.05
CA HIS A 885 -18.10 -41.27 12.99
C HIS A 885 -16.84 -40.75 12.29
N LEU A 886 -16.81 -39.46 11.93
CA LEU A 886 -15.64 -38.82 11.33
C LEU A 886 -14.44 -38.83 12.29
N LEU A 887 -14.62 -38.49 13.57
CA LEU A 887 -13.53 -38.53 14.56
C LEU A 887 -12.95 -39.95 14.71
N ARG A 888 -13.80 -40.98 14.73
CA ARG A 888 -13.39 -42.39 14.80
C ARG A 888 -12.59 -42.84 13.57
N GLU A 889 -13.03 -42.49 12.37
CA GLU A 889 -12.32 -42.87 11.14
C GLU A 889 -11.01 -42.09 10.98
N LEU A 890 -10.94 -40.81 11.36
CA LEU A 890 -9.69 -40.05 11.39
C LEU A 890 -8.69 -40.64 12.40
N GLY A 891 -9.17 -41.08 13.57
CA GLY A 891 -8.37 -41.86 14.53
C GLY A 891 -7.88 -43.19 13.97
N ALA A 892 -8.70 -43.88 13.17
CA ALA A 892 -8.28 -45.07 12.44
C ALA A 892 -7.20 -44.75 11.39
N LEU A 893 -7.22 -43.59 10.74
CA LEU A 893 -6.14 -43.15 9.84
C LEU A 893 -4.83 -42.85 10.57
N VAL A 894 -4.89 -42.23 11.76
CA VAL A 894 -3.71 -42.03 12.64
C VAL A 894 -3.09 -43.39 13.01
N LYS A 895 -3.92 -44.36 13.41
CA LYS A 895 -3.47 -45.73 13.72
C LYS A 895 -2.88 -46.46 12.51
N GLN A 896 -3.36 -46.17 11.30
CA GLN A 896 -2.83 -46.72 10.04
C GLN A 896 -1.55 -46.01 9.55
N ASN A 897 -1.27 -44.80 10.01
CA ASN A 897 -0.09 -44.01 9.65
C ASN A 897 0.70 -43.61 10.92
N PRO A 898 1.41 -44.55 11.58
CA PRO A 898 2.17 -44.25 12.79
C PRO A 898 3.11 -43.05 12.60
N GLY A 899 2.99 -42.06 13.49
CA GLY A 899 3.79 -40.83 13.44
C GLY A 899 3.28 -39.73 12.50
N ILE A 900 2.10 -39.88 11.89
CA ILE A 900 1.42 -38.75 11.23
C ILE A 900 0.99 -37.72 12.29
N PRO A 901 1.21 -36.40 12.07
CA PRO A 901 0.72 -35.39 12.99
C PRO A 901 -0.80 -35.25 12.95
N VAL A 902 -1.36 -34.70 14.02
CA VAL A 902 -2.77 -34.32 14.15
C VAL A 902 -2.82 -32.84 14.55
N GLN A 903 -3.79 -32.07 14.06
CA GLN A 903 -4.07 -30.72 14.56
C GLN A 903 -5.57 -30.47 14.70
N THR A 904 -5.98 -29.82 15.78
CA THR A 904 -7.38 -29.39 16.04
C THR A 904 -7.40 -28.10 16.87
N HIS A 905 -8.49 -27.33 16.82
CA HIS A 905 -8.77 -26.33 17.86
C HIS A 905 -9.26 -27.08 19.11
N PHE A 906 -8.97 -26.53 20.28
CA PHE A 906 -9.12 -27.21 21.56
C PHE A 906 -9.32 -26.19 22.69
N ASN A 907 -10.45 -26.27 23.39
CA ASN A 907 -10.81 -25.37 24.50
C ASN A 907 -10.51 -23.88 24.18
N GLU A 908 -10.91 -23.40 23.00
CA GLU A 908 -10.65 -22.03 22.54
C GLU A 908 -11.52 -21.01 23.27
N SER A 909 -12.83 -21.22 23.35
CA SER A 909 -13.74 -20.21 23.90
C SER A 909 -14.88 -20.80 24.72
N HIS A 910 -15.41 -20.04 25.69
CA HIS A 910 -16.57 -20.46 26.48
C HIS A 910 -17.76 -20.89 25.61
N GLY A 911 -17.98 -20.24 24.46
CA GLY A 911 -19.07 -20.60 23.52
C GLY A 911 -18.82 -21.93 22.80
N GLU A 912 -17.57 -22.22 22.45
CA GLU A 912 -17.15 -23.47 21.79
C GLU A 912 -17.14 -24.64 22.78
N VAL A 913 -16.43 -24.53 23.92
CA VAL A 913 -16.40 -25.58 24.98
C VAL A 913 -17.79 -26.02 25.42
N ASN A 914 -18.72 -25.08 25.60
CA ASN A 914 -20.12 -25.42 25.94
C ASN A 914 -20.81 -26.20 24.81
N PHE A 915 -20.63 -25.79 23.55
CA PHE A 915 -21.29 -26.44 22.41
C PHE A 915 -20.65 -27.79 22.05
N THR A 916 -19.33 -27.97 22.23
CA THR A 916 -18.70 -29.30 22.19
C THR A 916 -19.33 -30.23 23.23
N ARG A 917 -19.47 -29.78 24.48
CA ARG A 917 -20.08 -30.57 25.56
C ARG A 917 -21.54 -30.92 25.29
N ASP A 918 -22.33 -30.00 24.73
CA ASP A 918 -23.72 -30.26 24.33
C ASP A 918 -23.82 -31.27 23.17
N LEU A 919 -22.81 -31.34 22.30
CA LEU A 919 -22.73 -32.27 21.16
C LEU A 919 -22.13 -33.65 21.50
N PHE A 920 -21.39 -33.78 22.61
CA PHE A 920 -20.80 -35.03 23.08
C PHE A 920 -20.94 -35.23 24.61
N PRO A 921 -22.18 -35.26 25.16
CA PRO A 921 -22.42 -35.31 26.61
C PRO A 921 -21.94 -36.58 27.32
N GLN A 922 -21.43 -37.58 26.58
CA GLN A 922 -20.80 -38.78 27.11
C GLN A 922 -19.35 -38.58 27.62
N PHE A 923 -18.68 -37.49 27.22
CA PHE A 923 -17.32 -37.16 27.66
C PHE A 923 -17.33 -35.95 28.60
N LYS A 924 -16.41 -35.90 29.57
CA LYS A 924 -16.35 -34.83 30.57
C LYS A 924 -15.74 -33.54 30.02
N ASN A 925 -14.79 -33.67 29.10
CA ASN A 925 -13.97 -32.61 28.54
C ASN A 925 -13.41 -33.01 27.16
N GLU A 926 -12.77 -32.07 26.46
CA GLU A 926 -12.27 -32.30 25.10
C GLU A 926 -11.08 -33.28 25.07
N THR A 927 -10.29 -33.37 26.14
CA THR A 927 -9.21 -34.36 26.24
C THR A 927 -9.75 -35.79 26.22
N GLU A 928 -10.78 -36.09 27.03
CA GLU A 928 -11.42 -37.41 27.04
C GLU A 928 -12.08 -37.73 25.69
N LEU A 929 -12.69 -36.73 25.04
CA LEU A 929 -13.24 -36.83 23.68
C LEU A 929 -12.17 -37.25 22.66
N TYR A 930 -11.12 -36.45 22.47
CA TYR A 930 -10.12 -36.71 21.41
C TYR A 930 -9.23 -37.94 21.71
N ASP A 931 -8.93 -38.23 22.98
CA ASP A 931 -8.19 -39.44 23.40
C ASP A 931 -9.01 -40.71 23.13
N SER A 932 -10.33 -40.70 23.37
CA SER A 932 -11.21 -41.86 23.10
C SER A 932 -11.23 -42.31 21.64
N TYR A 933 -10.99 -41.39 20.70
CA TYR A 933 -10.84 -41.68 19.27
C TYR A 933 -9.39 -41.90 18.84
N GLY A 934 -8.40 -41.75 19.72
CA GLY A 934 -6.98 -41.91 19.39
C GLY A 934 -6.39 -40.75 18.57
N LEU A 935 -6.97 -39.55 18.69
CA LEU A 935 -6.51 -38.33 18.02
C LEU A 935 -5.48 -37.54 18.85
N LEU A 936 -5.34 -37.86 20.15
CA LEU A 936 -4.28 -37.31 21.00
C LEU A 936 -3.04 -38.21 20.99
N THR A 937 -1.90 -37.63 20.62
CA THR A 937 -0.62 -38.29 20.41
C THR A 937 0.52 -37.31 20.74
N ASN A 938 1.76 -37.81 20.78
CA ASN A 938 2.94 -36.96 20.95
C ASN A 938 3.22 -36.01 19.77
N ARG A 939 2.48 -36.15 18.65
CA ARG A 939 2.48 -35.25 17.48
C ARG A 939 1.13 -34.57 17.24
N THR A 940 0.30 -34.44 18.29
CA THR A 940 -0.95 -33.69 18.23
C THR A 940 -0.74 -32.24 18.65
N ILE A 941 -1.16 -31.31 17.81
CA ILE A 941 -1.12 -29.85 18.01
C ILE A 941 -2.53 -29.37 18.38
N LEU A 942 -2.67 -28.88 19.60
CA LEU A 942 -3.90 -28.32 20.15
C LEU A 942 -3.83 -26.79 20.07
N ALA A 943 -4.62 -26.19 19.18
CA ALA A 943 -4.62 -24.74 18.99
C ALA A 943 -5.40 -24.02 20.10
N HIS A 944 -4.94 -22.81 20.43
CA HIS A 944 -5.48 -21.91 21.45
C HIS A 944 -5.29 -22.39 22.90
N ALA A 945 -5.97 -23.48 23.30
CA ALA A 945 -5.99 -24.03 24.65
C ALA A 945 -6.09 -22.93 25.73
N ILE A 946 -7.22 -22.23 25.78
CA ILE A 946 -7.41 -21.11 26.72
C ILE A 946 -8.07 -21.59 28.02
N TYR A 947 -9.05 -22.49 27.91
CA TYR A 947 -9.91 -22.91 29.02
C TYR A 947 -9.76 -24.41 29.37
N PRO A 948 -8.53 -24.94 29.56
CA PRO A 948 -8.35 -26.34 29.96
C PRO A 948 -8.94 -26.57 31.35
N GLN A 949 -9.56 -27.74 31.56
CA GLN A 949 -9.93 -28.16 32.90
C GLN A 949 -8.69 -28.74 33.62
N PRO A 950 -8.50 -28.53 34.95
CA PRO A 950 -7.30 -28.97 35.66
C PRO A 950 -6.97 -30.46 35.55
N GLU A 951 -7.98 -31.30 35.37
CA GLU A 951 -7.89 -32.75 35.14
C GLU A 951 -7.40 -33.15 33.74
N GLU A 952 -7.42 -32.25 32.75
CA GLU A 952 -6.93 -32.52 31.40
C GLU A 952 -5.40 -32.47 31.34
N LEU A 953 -4.80 -31.51 32.07
CA LEU A 953 -3.37 -31.19 32.01
C LEU A 953 -2.43 -32.39 32.28
N PRO A 954 -2.71 -33.30 33.25
CA PRO A 954 -1.89 -34.49 33.44
C PRO A 954 -1.91 -35.43 32.23
N ARG A 955 -3.07 -35.61 31.60
CA ARG A 955 -3.24 -36.52 30.45
C ARG A 955 -2.63 -35.96 29.18
N LEU A 956 -2.81 -34.65 28.93
CA LEU A 956 -2.12 -33.94 27.85
C LEU A 956 -0.59 -34.03 27.99
N LYS A 957 -0.06 -34.02 29.22
CA LYS A 957 1.37 -34.19 29.48
C LYS A 957 1.83 -35.65 29.34
N GLU A 958 1.03 -36.62 29.76
CA GLU A 958 1.31 -38.06 29.62
C GLU A 958 1.41 -38.46 28.14
N LEU A 959 0.48 -37.97 27.31
CA LEU A 959 0.46 -38.17 25.85
C LEU A 959 1.46 -37.28 25.11
N ASP A 960 2.16 -36.38 25.82
CA ASP A 960 3.09 -35.37 25.30
C ASP A 960 2.53 -34.57 24.11
N CYS A 961 1.27 -34.12 24.23
CA CYS A 961 0.63 -33.24 23.25
C CYS A 961 1.30 -31.84 23.24
N GLY A 962 1.22 -31.16 22.10
CA GLY A 962 1.68 -29.78 21.94
C GLY A 962 0.54 -28.77 21.94
N VAL A 963 0.79 -27.57 22.50
CA VAL A 963 -0.14 -26.44 22.51
C VAL A 963 0.39 -25.34 21.58
N ALA A 964 -0.44 -24.89 20.64
CA ALA A 964 -0.17 -23.73 19.79
C ALA A 964 -0.87 -22.49 20.36
N HIS A 965 -0.12 -21.69 21.14
CA HIS A 965 -0.63 -20.49 21.78
C HIS A 965 -0.79 -19.35 20.75
N CYS A 966 -2.03 -18.90 20.56
CA CYS A 966 -2.40 -17.90 19.55
C CYS A 966 -2.90 -16.59 20.21
N PRO A 967 -2.02 -15.77 20.81
CA PRO A 967 -2.44 -14.61 21.63
C PRO A 967 -3.19 -13.50 20.85
N ILE A 968 -2.99 -13.38 19.53
CA ILE A 968 -3.62 -12.33 18.72
C ILE A 968 -5.13 -12.55 18.52
N PRO A 969 -5.65 -13.70 18.03
CA PRO A 969 -7.10 -13.94 18.02
C PRO A 969 -7.69 -13.88 19.43
N ASN A 970 -7.03 -14.55 20.39
CA ASN A 970 -7.50 -14.68 21.76
C ASN A 970 -7.81 -13.32 22.43
N THR A 971 -7.14 -12.25 22.02
CA THR A 971 -7.32 -10.90 22.59
C THR A 971 -8.13 -9.94 21.69
N THR A 972 -8.61 -10.39 20.52
CA THR A 972 -9.26 -9.51 19.52
C THR A 972 -10.57 -10.04 18.90
N MET A 973 -11.11 -11.15 19.42
CA MET A 973 -12.51 -11.55 19.23
C MET A 973 -13.45 -10.72 20.14
N ASP A 974 -14.53 -11.29 20.66
CA ASP A 974 -15.51 -10.63 21.54
C ASP A 974 -15.11 -10.61 23.04
N GLU A 975 -14.39 -11.63 23.51
CA GLU A 975 -13.78 -11.68 24.85
C GLU A 975 -12.25 -11.45 24.79
N PHE A 976 -11.66 -10.97 25.88
CA PHE A 976 -10.20 -10.93 26.06
C PHE A 976 -9.75 -12.20 26.79
N MET A 977 -9.36 -13.21 26.02
CA MET A 977 -9.22 -14.60 26.47
C MET A 977 -7.76 -14.91 26.85
N ILE A 978 -7.50 -15.34 28.10
CA ILE A 978 -6.16 -15.37 28.70
C ILE A 978 -5.69 -16.82 28.97
N ALA A 979 -4.93 -17.39 28.03
CA ALA A 979 -4.43 -18.76 28.11
C ALA A 979 -3.36 -18.94 29.22
N PRO A 980 -3.36 -20.07 29.97
CA PRO A 980 -2.48 -20.29 31.12
C PRO A 980 -1.08 -20.79 30.74
N VAL A 981 -0.37 -20.08 29.85
CA VAL A 981 0.92 -20.52 29.28
C VAL A 981 1.98 -20.85 30.33
N ARG A 982 2.02 -20.09 31.42
CA ARG A 982 2.93 -20.34 32.57
C ARG A 982 2.70 -21.70 33.23
N GLU A 983 1.44 -22.18 33.27
CA GLU A 983 1.10 -23.49 33.82
C GLU A 983 1.48 -24.63 32.88
N TYR A 984 1.36 -24.45 31.56
CA TYR A 984 1.86 -25.43 30.59
C TYR A 984 3.38 -25.61 30.69
N LEU A 985 4.12 -24.49 30.76
CA LEU A 985 5.57 -24.51 30.90
C LEU A 985 6.02 -25.14 32.23
N SER A 986 5.37 -24.82 33.36
CA SER A 986 5.74 -25.39 34.66
C SER A 986 5.42 -26.88 34.79
N ARG A 987 4.42 -27.37 34.03
CA ARG A 987 4.11 -28.81 33.89
C ARG A 987 4.95 -29.51 32.82
N GLY A 988 5.81 -28.81 32.09
CA GLY A 988 6.64 -29.36 31.01
C GLY A 988 5.85 -29.80 29.77
N ILE A 989 4.64 -29.27 29.56
CA ILE A 989 3.84 -29.44 28.34
C ILE A 989 4.54 -28.66 27.21
N LYS A 990 4.50 -29.17 25.98
CA LYS A 990 5.14 -28.54 24.83
C LYS A 990 4.26 -27.36 24.39
N VAL A 991 4.85 -26.17 24.27
CA VAL A 991 4.14 -24.97 23.82
C VAL A 991 4.95 -24.29 22.73
N GLY A 992 4.25 -23.82 21.69
CA GLY A 992 4.77 -22.94 20.65
C GLY A 992 3.80 -21.80 20.39
N LEU A 993 4.17 -20.88 19.49
CA LEU A 993 3.33 -19.76 19.08
C LEU A 993 2.63 -20.03 17.74
N GLY A 994 1.40 -19.51 17.58
CA GLY A 994 0.64 -19.54 16.33
C GLY A 994 0.18 -18.15 15.92
N THR A 995 0.23 -17.85 14.61
CA THR A 995 -0.32 -16.58 14.10
C THR A 995 -1.84 -16.60 14.02
N ASP A 996 -2.46 -17.78 13.86
CA ASP A 996 -3.85 -17.96 13.46
C ASP A 996 -4.24 -16.98 12.34
N CYS A 997 -3.56 -17.05 11.19
CA CYS A 997 -3.79 -16.12 10.09
C CYS A 997 -5.26 -16.16 9.62
N GLY A 998 -6.08 -15.23 10.12
CA GLY A 998 -7.53 -15.32 10.00
C GLY A 998 -8.20 -14.69 11.21
N GLY A 999 -8.20 -15.38 12.35
CA GLY A 999 -8.63 -14.81 13.64
C GLY A 999 -7.56 -13.86 14.18
N GLY A 1000 -6.29 -14.22 14.06
CA GLY A 1000 -5.16 -13.29 14.10
C GLY A 1000 -5.17 -12.32 12.91
N TYR A 1001 -4.85 -11.03 13.15
CA TYR A 1001 -4.77 -10.02 12.09
C TYR A 1001 -3.34 -9.79 11.56
N SER A 1002 -2.31 -10.01 12.38
CA SER A 1002 -0.91 -9.99 11.95
C SER A 1002 -0.49 -11.36 11.44
N SER A 1003 0.53 -11.38 10.59
CA SER A 1003 1.26 -12.59 10.19
C SER A 1003 2.72 -12.55 10.68
N SER A 1004 3.07 -11.61 11.56
CA SER A 1004 4.42 -11.46 12.12
C SER A 1004 4.58 -12.23 13.41
N MET A 1005 5.57 -13.13 13.50
CA MET A 1005 5.87 -13.82 14.75
C MET A 1005 6.35 -12.86 15.86
N LEU A 1006 6.90 -11.69 15.50
CA LEU A 1006 7.27 -10.64 16.45
C LEU A 1006 6.02 -10.07 17.16
N ASP A 1007 4.94 -9.83 16.41
CA ASP A 1007 3.67 -9.39 17.00
C ASP A 1007 3.02 -10.48 17.86
N VAL A 1008 3.18 -11.75 17.48
CA VAL A 1008 2.68 -12.88 18.29
C VAL A 1008 3.47 -12.99 19.60
N MET A 1009 4.79 -12.82 19.60
CA MET A 1009 5.61 -12.77 20.83
C MET A 1009 5.21 -11.58 21.73
N ARG A 1010 5.03 -10.38 21.16
CA ARG A 1010 4.54 -9.19 21.91
C ARG A 1010 3.17 -9.44 22.54
N ALA A 1011 2.27 -10.08 21.80
CA ALA A 1011 0.95 -10.43 22.31
C ALA A 1011 1.01 -11.53 23.39
N ALA A 1012 1.88 -12.53 23.25
CA ALA A 1012 2.11 -13.55 24.29
C ALA A 1012 2.63 -12.91 25.59
N PHE A 1013 3.57 -11.97 25.48
CA PHE A 1013 4.07 -11.21 26.62
C PHE A 1013 2.93 -10.44 27.32
N MET A 1014 2.15 -9.65 26.57
CA MET A 1014 1.00 -8.89 27.12
C MET A 1014 -0.06 -9.81 27.78
N VAL A 1015 -0.40 -10.95 27.15
CA VAL A 1015 -1.32 -11.95 27.72
C VAL A 1015 -0.75 -12.55 29.01
N SER A 1016 0.55 -12.80 29.09
CA SER A 1016 1.20 -13.34 30.29
C SER A 1016 1.23 -12.33 31.46
N VAL A 1017 1.37 -11.03 31.19
CA VAL A 1017 1.26 -9.96 32.21
C VAL A 1017 -0.19 -9.78 32.67
N ALA A 1018 -1.16 -9.93 31.77
CA ALA A 1018 -2.58 -10.01 32.14
C ALA A 1018 -2.85 -11.24 33.04
N LYS A 1019 -2.25 -12.40 32.75
CA LYS A 1019 -2.36 -13.60 33.60
C LYS A 1019 -1.71 -13.44 34.97
N GLN A 1020 -0.56 -12.77 35.06
CA GLN A 1020 0.06 -12.39 36.33
C GLN A 1020 -0.90 -11.52 37.17
N THR A 1021 -1.56 -10.56 36.52
CA THR A 1021 -2.50 -9.63 37.16
C THR A 1021 -3.75 -10.35 37.65
N GLU A 1022 -4.38 -11.19 36.81
CA GLU A 1022 -5.53 -12.02 37.18
C GLU A 1022 -5.23 -12.94 38.38
N THR A 1023 -4.05 -13.57 38.38
CA THR A 1023 -3.69 -14.58 39.38
C THR A 1023 -3.06 -14.00 40.65
N GLY A 1024 -2.99 -12.68 40.80
CA GLY A 1024 -2.40 -12.01 41.96
C GLY A 1024 -0.89 -12.25 42.11
N GLY A 1025 -0.19 -12.47 40.99
CA GLY A 1025 1.25 -12.70 40.95
C GLY A 1025 1.69 -14.16 41.07
N ARG A 1026 0.78 -15.15 41.15
CA ARG A 1026 1.16 -16.58 41.13
C ARG A 1026 1.82 -16.97 39.81
N ASP A 1027 1.21 -16.58 38.70
CA ASP A 1027 1.67 -16.94 37.37
C ASP A 1027 2.61 -15.84 36.87
N ALA A 1028 3.93 -16.05 36.97
CA ALA A 1028 4.90 -15.09 36.46
C ALA A 1028 4.74 -14.89 34.94
N PRO A 1029 4.92 -13.66 34.41
CA PRO A 1029 4.85 -13.39 32.98
C PRO A 1029 5.99 -14.12 32.24
N LEU A 1030 5.89 -14.22 30.92
CA LEU A 1030 6.94 -14.78 30.07
C LEU A 1030 8.14 -13.83 30.01
N SER A 1031 9.35 -14.36 30.05
CA SER A 1031 10.55 -13.60 29.71
C SER A 1031 10.70 -13.42 28.18
N ILE A 1032 11.63 -12.57 27.76
CA ILE A 1032 12.03 -12.45 26.34
C ILE A 1032 12.59 -13.79 25.82
N ALA A 1033 13.45 -14.45 26.60
CA ALA A 1033 14.00 -15.77 26.26
C ALA A 1033 12.93 -16.86 26.13
N GLU A 1034 11.93 -16.87 27.01
CA GLU A 1034 10.80 -17.81 26.94
C GLU A 1034 9.91 -17.51 25.72
N SER A 1035 9.62 -16.23 25.45
CA SER A 1035 8.80 -15.83 24.30
C SER A 1035 9.47 -16.24 22.97
N PHE A 1036 10.79 -16.07 22.87
CA PHE A 1036 11.59 -16.50 21.72
C PHE A 1036 11.74 -18.02 21.63
N TYR A 1037 11.85 -18.74 22.75
CA TYR A 1037 11.79 -20.20 22.78
C TYR A 1037 10.47 -20.70 22.18
N LEU A 1038 9.33 -20.14 22.60
CA LEU A 1038 8.01 -20.52 22.05
C LEU A 1038 7.91 -20.26 20.54
N ALA A 1039 8.58 -19.24 20.02
CA ALA A 1039 8.64 -18.92 18.59
C ALA A 1039 9.60 -19.81 17.77
N THR A 1040 10.49 -20.56 18.43
CA THR A 1040 11.58 -21.35 17.79
C THR A 1040 11.58 -22.80 18.29
N LEU A 1041 12.42 -23.16 19.26
CA LEU A 1041 12.60 -24.54 19.74
C LEU A 1041 11.33 -25.12 20.39
N GLY A 1042 10.55 -24.32 21.11
CA GLY A 1042 9.23 -24.72 21.62
C GLY A 1042 8.25 -25.05 20.49
N GLY A 1043 8.24 -24.23 19.43
CA GLY A 1043 7.48 -24.50 18.22
C GLY A 1043 7.92 -25.78 17.49
N ALA A 1044 9.24 -26.03 17.40
CA ALA A 1044 9.79 -27.27 16.83
C ALA A 1044 9.27 -28.51 17.59
N ARG A 1045 9.28 -28.45 18.93
CA ARG A 1045 8.78 -29.52 19.81
C ARG A 1045 7.27 -29.75 19.70
N VAL A 1046 6.48 -28.72 19.40
CA VAL A 1046 5.05 -28.86 19.12
C VAL A 1046 4.80 -29.52 17.75
N ALA A 1047 5.60 -29.19 16.73
CA ALA A 1047 5.53 -29.83 15.42
C ALA A 1047 6.14 -31.26 15.37
N GLY A 1048 6.89 -31.66 16.40
CA GLY A 1048 7.68 -32.89 16.41
C GLY A 1048 8.82 -32.82 15.37
N LEU A 1049 9.62 -31.75 15.46
CA LEU A 1049 10.71 -31.38 14.56
C LEU A 1049 11.97 -30.89 15.31
N GLU A 1050 12.03 -31.06 16.65
CA GLU A 1050 13.14 -30.58 17.48
C GLU A 1050 14.50 -31.24 17.19
N ASP A 1051 14.48 -32.44 16.61
CA ASP A 1051 15.65 -33.16 16.11
C ASP A 1051 16.03 -32.76 14.66
N ARG A 1052 15.35 -31.75 14.09
CA ARG A 1052 15.64 -31.19 12.75
C ARG A 1052 15.88 -29.68 12.76
N VAL A 1053 15.11 -28.89 13.52
CA VAL A 1053 15.11 -27.41 13.44
C VAL A 1053 14.81 -26.74 14.80
N GLY A 1054 14.87 -25.40 14.85
CA GLY A 1054 14.49 -24.58 16.01
C GLY A 1054 15.65 -24.12 16.90
N ARG A 1055 16.87 -24.60 16.64
CA ARG A 1055 18.13 -24.13 17.26
C ARG A 1055 19.32 -24.41 16.33
N PHE A 1056 20.48 -23.82 16.62
CA PHE A 1056 21.73 -24.16 15.95
C PHE A 1056 22.45 -25.29 16.69
N ALA A 1057 22.60 -26.46 16.07
CA ALA A 1057 23.41 -27.55 16.57
C ALA A 1057 23.85 -28.48 15.42
N PRO A 1058 25.02 -29.16 15.52
CA PRO A 1058 25.45 -30.14 14.52
C PRO A 1058 24.42 -31.23 14.26
N GLY A 1059 24.20 -31.56 12.99
CA GLY A 1059 23.20 -32.52 12.51
C GLY A 1059 21.82 -31.92 12.20
N LEU A 1060 21.49 -30.73 12.70
CA LEU A 1060 20.24 -30.04 12.40
C LEU A 1060 20.28 -29.37 11.02
N GLU A 1061 19.10 -29.09 10.46
CA GLU A 1061 18.92 -28.37 9.20
C GLU A 1061 18.95 -26.85 9.43
N PHE A 1062 19.61 -26.12 8.52
CA PHE A 1062 19.78 -24.66 8.64
C PHE A 1062 18.51 -23.92 8.18
N ASP A 1063 17.50 -23.95 9.05
CA ASP A 1063 16.34 -23.05 9.03
C ASP A 1063 16.66 -21.82 9.89
N ALA A 1064 16.93 -20.69 9.25
CA ALA A 1064 17.54 -19.53 9.91
C ALA A 1064 17.03 -18.20 9.34
N CYS A 1065 17.14 -17.13 10.13
CA CYS A 1065 16.93 -15.76 9.71
C CYS A 1065 18.16 -14.90 10.06
N LEU A 1066 18.62 -14.09 9.12
CA LEU A 1066 19.57 -13.01 9.39
C LEU A 1066 18.77 -11.77 9.77
N VAL A 1067 19.02 -11.27 10.97
CA VAL A 1067 18.47 -10.02 11.48
C VAL A 1067 19.52 -8.93 11.31
N ARG A 1068 19.10 -7.72 10.92
CA ARG A 1068 19.93 -6.52 10.93
C ARG A 1068 19.27 -5.42 11.75
N THR A 1069 19.99 -4.89 12.73
CA THR A 1069 19.62 -3.72 13.53
C THR A 1069 20.05 -2.44 12.79
N GLY A 1070 19.40 -1.30 13.04
CA GLY A 1070 19.76 -0.03 12.41
C GLY A 1070 19.44 0.12 10.91
N ILE A 1071 18.50 -0.64 10.34
CA ILE A 1071 18.03 -0.46 8.96
C ILE A 1071 17.31 0.90 8.80
N ALA A 1072 17.79 1.74 7.86
CA ALA A 1072 17.24 3.07 7.59
C ALA A 1072 15.77 3.07 7.13
N GLU A 1073 15.28 1.99 6.51
CA GLU A 1073 13.87 1.83 6.18
C GLU A 1073 12.95 1.52 7.38
N GLY A 1074 13.49 1.04 8.51
CA GLY A 1074 12.77 0.42 9.63
C GLY A 1074 12.01 1.38 10.56
N VAL A 1075 11.43 0.80 11.62
CA VAL A 1075 10.94 1.53 12.82
C VAL A 1075 11.47 0.98 14.15
N MET A 1076 12.39 0.00 14.08
CA MET A 1076 13.09 -0.53 15.25
C MET A 1076 13.79 0.58 16.03
N ALA A 1077 13.74 0.51 17.37
CA ALA A 1077 14.47 1.43 18.23
C ALA A 1077 15.98 1.38 17.92
N PRO A 1078 16.68 2.53 17.91
CA PRO A 1078 18.14 2.54 17.79
C PRO A 1078 18.79 1.68 18.87
N VAL A 1079 19.80 0.92 18.47
CA VAL A 1079 20.72 0.25 19.39
C VAL A 1079 21.81 1.26 19.76
N GLU A 1080 21.99 1.47 21.05
CA GLU A 1080 23.00 2.31 21.67
C GLU A 1080 24.11 1.41 22.25
N GLU A 1081 25.33 1.92 22.36
CA GLU A 1081 26.50 1.18 22.86
C GLU A 1081 26.27 0.52 24.23
N ALA A 1082 25.41 1.12 25.06
CA ALA A 1082 25.06 0.63 26.40
C ALA A 1082 24.01 -0.50 26.43
N ASP A 1083 23.33 -0.83 25.32
CA ASP A 1083 22.38 -1.95 25.26
C ASP A 1083 23.07 -3.32 25.26
N GLY A 1084 24.26 -3.39 24.65
CA GLY A 1084 24.92 -4.65 24.30
C GLY A 1084 24.08 -5.56 23.38
N LEU A 1085 24.52 -6.80 23.25
CA LEU A 1085 23.94 -7.78 22.33
C LEU A 1085 22.50 -8.19 22.74
N GLU A 1086 22.30 -8.42 24.03
CA GLU A 1086 21.00 -8.81 24.60
C GLU A 1086 19.96 -7.68 24.47
N GLY A 1087 20.34 -6.43 24.73
CA GLY A 1087 19.46 -5.27 24.54
C GLY A 1087 19.17 -4.98 23.06
N GLY A 1088 20.14 -5.18 22.15
CA GLY A 1088 19.92 -5.12 20.71
C GLY A 1088 18.90 -6.17 20.22
N PHE A 1089 18.99 -7.39 20.74
CA PHE A 1089 18.05 -8.47 20.48
C PHE A 1089 16.66 -8.23 21.07
N GLU A 1090 16.56 -7.76 22.32
CA GLU A 1090 15.28 -7.35 22.92
C GLU A 1090 14.63 -6.21 22.11
N LYS A 1091 15.40 -5.20 21.69
CA LYS A 1091 14.91 -4.13 20.82
C LYS A 1091 14.39 -4.67 19.48
N PHE A 1092 15.03 -5.67 18.88
CA PHE A 1092 14.49 -6.34 17.67
C PHE A 1092 13.15 -7.02 17.96
N LEU A 1093 13.06 -7.85 19.01
CA LEU A 1093 11.81 -8.56 19.34
C LEU A 1093 10.68 -7.60 19.71
N MET A 1094 10.97 -6.54 20.46
CA MET A 1094 9.95 -5.60 20.96
C MET A 1094 9.60 -4.46 19.99
N THR A 1095 10.48 -4.10 19.04
CA THR A 1095 10.25 -2.94 18.14
C THR A 1095 10.55 -3.17 16.65
N GLY A 1096 11.20 -4.28 16.26
CA GLY A 1096 11.51 -4.60 14.87
C GLY A 1096 10.35 -5.16 14.05
N ASP A 1097 10.58 -5.42 12.77
CA ASP A 1097 9.60 -5.99 11.84
C ASP A 1097 10.26 -6.78 10.69
N ASP A 1098 9.51 -7.18 9.67
CA ASP A 1098 10.01 -7.97 8.53
C ASP A 1098 11.03 -7.24 7.63
N ARG A 1099 11.27 -5.94 7.82
CA ARG A 1099 12.45 -5.25 7.27
C ARG A 1099 13.73 -5.70 7.96
N ASN A 1100 13.72 -5.87 9.29
CA ASN A 1100 14.90 -6.28 10.07
C ASN A 1100 15.37 -7.69 9.73
N ILE A 1101 14.45 -8.58 9.33
CA ILE A 1101 14.76 -9.95 8.91
C ILE A 1101 15.29 -9.91 7.46
N VAL A 1102 16.55 -9.57 7.24
CA VAL A 1102 17.07 -9.27 5.88
C VAL A 1102 17.19 -10.51 4.97
N ARG A 1103 17.50 -11.69 5.53
CA ARG A 1103 17.61 -12.97 4.79
C ARG A 1103 16.94 -14.09 5.57
N VAL A 1104 16.43 -15.11 4.87
CA VAL A 1104 15.81 -16.29 5.48
C VAL A 1104 16.18 -17.53 4.68
N TRP A 1105 16.64 -18.57 5.39
CA TRP A 1105 16.98 -19.87 4.84
C TRP A 1105 16.07 -20.96 5.39
N VAL A 1106 15.80 -21.97 4.57
CA VAL A 1106 15.19 -23.24 4.96
C VAL A 1106 16.07 -24.33 4.38
N GLN A 1107 16.52 -25.26 5.22
CA GLN A 1107 17.47 -26.32 4.86
C GLN A 1107 18.67 -25.76 4.05
N GLY A 1108 19.30 -24.68 4.53
CA GLY A 1108 20.45 -24.05 3.87
C GLY A 1108 20.16 -23.29 2.57
N ARG A 1109 18.97 -23.45 1.96
CA ARG A 1109 18.53 -22.71 0.76
C ARG A 1109 17.95 -21.37 1.20
N GLU A 1110 18.42 -20.28 0.61
CA GLU A 1110 17.80 -18.96 0.79
C GLU A 1110 16.43 -18.91 0.08
N VAL A 1111 15.39 -18.52 0.81
CA VAL A 1111 13.98 -18.59 0.37
C VAL A 1111 13.22 -17.27 0.52
N LYS A 1112 13.68 -16.34 1.37
CA LYS A 1112 13.20 -14.94 1.30
C LYS A 1112 13.85 -14.29 0.08
N VAL A 1113 13.06 -14.05 -0.96
CA VAL A 1113 13.46 -13.24 -2.11
C VAL A 1113 13.84 -11.85 -1.59
N ALA A 1114 15.13 -11.52 -1.68
CA ALA A 1114 15.70 -10.31 -1.07
C ALA A 1114 15.07 -9.04 -1.65
N VAL A 1115 14.08 -8.51 -0.93
CA VAL A 1115 14.20 -7.38 0.04
C VAL A 1115 14.89 -6.11 -0.47
#